data_AF-A0A1G4K678-F1
#
_entry.id   AF-A0A1G4K678-F1
#
_cell.length_a   1.000
_cell.length_b   1.000
_cell.length_c   1.000
_cell.angle_alpha   90.00
_cell.angle_beta   90.00
_cell.angle_gamma   90.00
#
_symmetry.space_group_name_H-M   'P 1'
#
loop_
_entity.id
_entity.type
_entity.pdbx_description
1 polymer ?
#
loop_
_entity_poly.entity_id
_entity_poly.type
_entity_poly.pdbx_seq_one_letter_code
_entity_poly.pdbx_strand_id
1 'polypeptide(L)'
;MRIKSVRRFGLLSLVEVAVTFIIILPLLKTLSSKNENDFLKSSGTGNGINIIKVANRLQLKDFFLARFFPESDSFKEGPLNDDFTIQHVTGRCETVSCVGCQSGLFNKYPFDPRFSIATCLHYLQKKPEGEIPFNWYDWKDLGHIIDPLMVHDSPKGVFHCEDLYIEETNYEDSQRQATSFGGTVNVPKIELAGSRIANYCINMQRSPLGFEVKRIYPKCQAKALALQSAVFLFSGGVKPSQLLFMLTPGRTVISQANSVGGYDSLWGSPLANMFVAEHSSNAPDIVFDPKIELRELLSRDFSNKSVSGYEYTSEFPIEHFDFDANFEIEKIVANPNSTENEKRYLDSLVYSKGVNSGQSKPYKYFHETVDLLAADDDFQGHMDVRFFSGPIQCKWKRLRILNALIRGWLRFTQTQNIRSWPAHDSLEAYLFTGSQFPWSSTQVVQMSVHDLHLLARNFNQTMVIQSPLEGNGRFFLDVQPFISSRDHVDDHNNVDARFIDVDSGLYIDILGVGFSTNRVNSRRLKNDFGGQQIEAEDIAAFNKQMGLLSDRGGRCLLISDVLPLRLSRYHGLPCWIPHRAITIVKDESHLPSDLYGPKQIRQKHLLLPSLGAWVEMSKLRALLGPRKVLKAHAMTLKELHSVLLPFSNEQSGEHEELLYWVRIQQQFNFRLKELAIESADLDVSRKVQTLEALNEHEINTLSALQDPFMAEKRGREWDAMVLKVDQSVGSKGFANNIMRETLFQVTQSFISHMKAHSERQLGSREPEENDISDVIDTTRLYFLREDNNENPPDIPAVFSSDFLS
;
A
#
# COMPACT_ATOMS: atom_id res chain seq x y z
N MET A 1 2.47 2.82 -56.27
CA MET A 1 3.75 2.38 -56.86
C MET A 1 4.87 2.82 -55.92
N ARG A 2 5.58 1.86 -55.28
CA ARG A 2 6.73 1.98 -54.32
C ARG A 2 6.48 2.83 -53.05
N ILE A 3 6.09 2.26 -51.89
CA ILE A 3 6.89 1.51 -50.90
C ILE A 3 8.37 1.91 -50.84
N LYS A 4 8.75 2.72 -49.84
CA LYS A 4 10.01 2.66 -49.06
C LYS A 4 10.05 3.78 -48.00
N SER A 5 9.83 3.44 -46.72
CA SER A 5 10.64 3.85 -45.54
C SER A 5 9.89 3.72 -44.20
N VAL A 6 9.59 2.49 -43.79
CA VAL A 6 9.10 2.16 -42.42
C VAL A 6 10.26 1.61 -41.57
N ARG A 7 11.36 2.35 -41.46
CA ARG A 7 12.55 1.88 -40.69
C ARG A 7 13.27 2.96 -39.87
N ARG A 8 12.55 3.93 -39.30
CA ARG A 8 13.13 4.89 -38.33
C ARG A 8 12.41 5.03 -36.98
N PHE A 9 11.27 4.36 -36.78
CA PHE A 9 10.50 4.49 -35.53
C PHE A 9 10.82 3.44 -34.44
N GLY A 10 11.83 2.58 -34.66
CA GLY A 10 12.26 1.57 -33.67
C GLY A 10 13.44 1.98 -32.78
N LEU A 11 14.01 3.19 -32.95
CA LEU A 11 15.17 3.63 -32.18
C LEU A 11 14.84 4.64 -31.06
N LEU A 12 13.64 5.23 -31.06
CA LEU A 12 13.22 6.21 -30.05
C LEU A 12 12.67 5.56 -28.77
N SER A 13 12.10 4.35 -28.85
CA SER A 13 11.64 3.61 -27.66
C SER A 13 12.80 3.08 -26.78
N LEU A 14 14.02 3.00 -27.33
CA LEU A 14 15.24 2.68 -26.57
C LEU A 14 15.83 3.91 -25.86
N VAL A 15 15.47 5.13 -26.29
CA VAL A 15 15.93 6.38 -25.68
C VAL A 15 15.07 6.74 -24.45
N GLU A 16 13.82 6.31 -24.39
CA GLU A 16 12.97 6.50 -23.20
C GLU A 16 13.32 5.54 -22.05
N VAL A 17 13.86 4.35 -22.35
CA VAL A 17 14.50 3.49 -21.34
C VAL A 17 15.72 4.18 -20.71
N ALA A 18 16.33 5.15 -21.40
CA ALA A 18 17.44 5.93 -20.88
C ALA A 18 17.01 7.09 -19.95
N VAL A 19 15.71 7.45 -19.87
CA VAL A 19 15.26 8.56 -19.01
C VAL A 19 15.07 8.12 -17.55
N THR A 20 14.74 6.86 -17.30
CA THR A 20 14.83 6.24 -15.96
C THR A 20 16.27 6.27 -15.43
N PHE A 21 17.24 6.37 -16.34
CA PHE A 21 18.66 6.46 -16.04
C PHE A 21 19.15 7.91 -15.81
N ILE A 22 18.39 8.97 -16.12
CA ILE A 22 18.91 10.35 -16.05
C ILE A 22 19.05 10.88 -14.61
N ILE A 23 18.36 10.29 -13.62
CA ILE A 23 18.52 10.69 -12.20
C ILE A 23 19.60 9.85 -11.49
N ILE A 24 19.81 8.61 -11.92
CA ILE A 24 20.66 7.65 -11.20
C ILE A 24 21.98 7.37 -11.93
N LEU A 25 22.05 7.36 -13.26
CA LEU A 25 23.28 7.03 -13.99
C LEU A 25 24.33 8.14 -14.00
N PRO A 26 24.00 9.45 -14.07
CA PRO A 26 24.99 10.51 -13.85
C PRO A 26 25.47 10.53 -12.39
N LEU A 27 24.57 10.21 -11.43
CA LEU A 27 24.91 9.98 -10.03
C LEU A 27 25.90 8.81 -9.92
N LEU A 28 25.58 7.63 -10.44
CA LEU A 28 26.44 6.45 -10.42
C LEU A 28 27.71 6.58 -11.29
N LYS A 29 27.70 7.32 -12.41
CA LYS A 29 28.89 7.52 -13.28
C LYS A 29 29.86 8.56 -12.75
N THR A 30 29.40 9.59 -12.05
CA THR A 30 30.30 10.52 -11.33
C THR A 30 30.82 9.91 -10.03
N LEU A 31 30.10 8.90 -9.49
CA LEU A 31 30.48 8.16 -8.28
C LEU A 31 31.27 6.86 -8.54
N SER A 32 31.25 6.36 -9.77
CA SER A 32 32.04 5.22 -10.24
C SER A 32 33.25 5.72 -11.03
N SER A 33 34.28 6.20 -10.32
CA SER A 33 35.60 6.22 -10.94
C SER A 33 36.09 4.78 -11.04
N LYS A 34 36.38 4.33 -12.26
CA LYS A 34 37.16 3.11 -12.52
C LYS A 34 38.37 3.05 -11.58
N ASN A 35 38.36 2.10 -10.65
CA ASN A 35 39.55 1.37 -10.21
C ASN A 35 39.11 0.10 -9.46
N GLU A 36 39.43 -0.99 -10.12
CA GLU A 36 39.68 -2.38 -9.71
C GLU A 36 39.22 -2.90 -8.34
N ASN A 37 38.64 -4.10 -8.44
CA ASN A 37 38.37 -5.08 -7.40
C ASN A 37 39.60 -5.32 -6.51
N ASP A 38 39.64 -4.71 -5.33
CA ASP A 38 40.52 -5.20 -4.26
C ASP A 38 39.76 -5.32 -2.94
N PHE A 39 39.53 -6.58 -2.57
CA PHE A 39 39.33 -7.01 -1.19
C PHE A 39 40.67 -6.77 -0.48
N LEU A 40 40.73 -5.90 0.53
CA LEU A 40 41.95 -5.61 1.28
C LEU A 40 42.70 -6.90 1.67
N LYS A 41 43.82 -7.19 0.98
CA LYS A 41 44.87 -8.10 1.44
C LYS A 41 45.92 -7.26 2.16
N SER A 42 46.14 -7.55 3.43
CA SER A 42 47.52 -7.57 3.92
C SER A 42 47.69 -8.70 4.93
N SER A 43 48.63 -9.58 4.59
CA SER A 43 49.21 -10.60 5.45
C SER A 43 50.25 -9.96 6.37
N GLY A 44 50.30 -10.40 7.64
CA GLY A 44 51.37 -10.03 8.57
C GLY A 44 51.35 -10.82 9.88
N THR A 45 51.63 -12.12 9.77
CA THR A 45 52.21 -13.05 10.79
C THR A 45 51.66 -13.09 12.22
N GLY A 46 51.11 -14.26 12.59
CA GLY A 46 51.12 -14.76 13.97
C GLY A 46 49.79 -15.26 14.51
N ASN A 47 49.49 -16.54 14.28
CA ASN A 47 48.53 -17.41 14.98
C ASN A 47 47.05 -16.97 15.08
N GLY A 48 46.24 -17.54 14.19
CA GLY A 48 44.89 -18.04 14.48
C GLY A 48 43.83 -17.04 14.96
N ILE A 49 43.33 -16.17 14.07
CA ILE A 49 42.16 -15.32 14.35
C ILE A 49 41.24 -15.30 13.12
N ASN A 50 39.94 -15.54 13.34
CA ASN A 50 38.85 -15.47 12.36
C ASN A 50 38.93 -14.18 11.53
N ILE A 51 39.14 -14.31 10.22
CA ILE A 51 39.20 -13.18 9.29
C ILE A 51 37.77 -12.77 8.92
N ILE A 52 37.29 -11.66 9.49
CA ILE A 52 36.04 -11.02 9.05
C ILE A 52 36.35 -10.21 7.79
N LYS A 53 35.64 -10.53 6.71
CA LYS A 53 35.60 -9.77 5.47
C LYS A 53 34.87 -8.43 5.72
N VAL A 54 35.58 -7.30 5.69
CA VAL A 54 35.00 -5.95 5.92
C VAL A 54 34.62 -5.28 4.59
N ALA A 55 33.41 -4.73 4.48
CA ALA A 55 32.98 -3.95 3.32
C ALA A 55 33.79 -2.65 3.20
N ASN A 56 34.26 -2.32 2.00
CA ASN A 56 34.99 -1.06 1.76
C ASN A 56 34.03 0.14 1.72
N ARG A 57 34.58 1.37 1.72
CA ARG A 57 33.81 2.62 1.74
C ARG A 57 32.80 2.75 0.59
N LEU A 58 33.17 2.29 -0.61
CA LEU A 58 32.31 2.38 -1.79
C LEU A 58 31.12 1.41 -1.66
N GLN A 59 31.37 0.19 -1.20
CA GLN A 59 30.34 -0.83 -0.97
C GLN A 59 29.32 -0.41 0.09
N LEU A 60 29.78 0.18 1.20
CA LEU A 60 28.87 0.68 2.25
C LEU A 60 27.96 1.80 1.75
N LYS A 61 28.51 2.68 0.91
CA LYS A 61 27.74 3.73 0.26
C LYS A 61 26.71 3.16 -0.72
N ASP A 62 27.12 2.24 -1.58
CA ASP A 62 26.23 1.64 -2.58
C ASP A 62 25.09 0.89 -1.88
N PHE A 63 25.38 0.16 -0.81
CA PHE A 63 24.35 -0.50 -0.03
C PHE A 63 23.40 0.48 0.66
N PHE A 64 23.93 1.54 1.29
CA PHE A 64 23.09 2.57 1.90
C PHE A 64 22.12 3.17 0.88
N LEU A 65 22.62 3.53 -0.31
CA LEU A 65 21.78 4.04 -1.39
C LEU A 65 20.77 3.00 -1.84
N ALA A 66 21.18 1.76 -2.04
CA ALA A 66 20.32 0.72 -2.58
C ALA A 66 19.22 0.27 -1.58
N ARG A 67 19.35 0.64 -0.29
CA ARG A 67 18.26 0.60 0.72
C ARG A 67 17.13 1.60 0.45
N PHE A 68 17.32 2.56 -0.45
CA PHE A 68 16.33 3.61 -0.74
C PHE A 68 16.08 3.84 -2.24
N PHE A 69 17.02 3.47 -3.10
CA PHE A 69 16.95 3.57 -4.55
C PHE A 69 16.72 2.17 -5.19
N PRO A 70 16.28 2.10 -6.47
CA PRO A 70 16.03 0.83 -7.17
C PRO A 70 17.24 -0.12 -7.14
N GLU A 71 16.97 -1.42 -7.28
CA GLU A 71 17.98 -2.47 -7.27
C GLU A 71 19.08 -2.19 -8.31
N SER A 72 20.34 -2.28 -7.85
CA SER A 72 21.51 -2.33 -8.71
C SER A 72 22.06 -3.76 -8.72
N ASP A 73 22.78 -4.15 -9.76
CA ASP A 73 23.43 -5.47 -9.86
C ASP A 73 24.36 -5.77 -8.67
N SER A 74 24.78 -4.72 -7.94
CA SER A 74 25.53 -4.77 -6.69
C SER A 74 24.89 -5.60 -5.58
N PHE A 75 23.58 -5.85 -5.61
CA PHE A 75 22.92 -6.74 -4.65
C PHE A 75 23.05 -8.22 -5.02
N LYS A 76 23.25 -8.57 -6.29
CA LYS A 76 23.27 -9.99 -6.71
C LYS A 76 24.63 -10.66 -6.53
N GLU A 77 25.67 -9.88 -6.21
CA GLU A 77 27.02 -10.40 -6.01
C GLU A 77 27.59 -10.01 -4.64
N GLY A 78 28.16 -10.99 -3.93
CA GLY A 78 28.90 -10.77 -2.68
C GLY A 78 28.08 -10.92 -1.39
N PRO A 79 28.58 -10.42 -0.25
CA PRO A 79 27.99 -10.63 1.09
C PRO A 79 26.66 -9.89 1.32
N LEU A 80 26.18 -9.16 0.29
CA LEU A 80 24.97 -8.34 0.31
C LEU A 80 23.86 -8.95 -0.53
N ASN A 81 24.04 -10.20 -0.95
CA ASN A 81 23.01 -10.97 -1.62
C ASN A 81 21.82 -11.18 -0.67
N ASP A 82 20.69 -10.55 -1.01
CA ASP A 82 19.43 -10.65 -0.29
C ASP A 82 18.54 -11.79 -0.80
N ASP A 83 19.05 -12.62 -1.72
CA ASP A 83 18.43 -13.85 -2.22
C ASP A 83 17.91 -14.70 -1.06
N PHE A 84 16.65 -15.12 -1.18
CA PHE A 84 16.11 -16.13 -0.28
C PHE A 84 16.41 -17.49 -0.87
N THR A 85 17.17 -18.32 -0.15
CA THR A 85 17.62 -19.62 -0.64
C THR A 85 17.04 -20.78 0.15
N ILE A 86 17.13 -21.99 -0.41
CA ILE A 86 16.72 -23.22 0.28
C ILE A 86 17.40 -23.38 1.65
N GLN A 87 18.65 -22.95 1.82
CA GLN A 87 19.35 -23.01 3.10
C GLN A 87 18.66 -22.19 4.19
N HIS A 88 18.01 -21.09 3.84
CA HIS A 88 17.26 -20.26 4.79
C HIS A 88 16.01 -20.99 5.31
N VAL A 89 15.37 -21.80 4.45
CA VAL A 89 14.23 -22.64 4.82
C VAL A 89 14.71 -23.84 5.63
N THR A 90 15.64 -24.64 5.10
CA THR A 90 16.06 -25.91 5.71
C THR A 90 16.90 -25.73 6.97
N GLY A 91 17.72 -24.67 7.05
CA GLY A 91 18.64 -24.45 8.16
C GLY A 91 17.96 -24.09 9.49
N ARG A 92 16.66 -23.75 9.44
CA ARG A 92 15.83 -23.43 10.63
C ARG A 92 14.46 -24.09 10.56
N CYS A 93 14.31 -25.11 9.72
CA CYS A 93 13.10 -25.90 9.67
C CYS A 93 13.05 -26.82 10.88
N GLU A 94 11.96 -26.78 11.63
CA GLU A 94 11.71 -27.69 12.75
C GLU A 94 10.34 -28.34 12.55
N THR A 95 10.27 -29.65 12.73
CA THR A 95 9.01 -30.39 12.68
C THR A 95 8.44 -30.51 14.09
N VAL A 96 7.22 -30.02 14.28
CA VAL A 96 6.47 -30.02 15.53
C VAL A 96 5.33 -31.03 15.42
N SER A 97 5.19 -31.92 16.41
CA SER A 97 4.07 -32.87 16.48
C SER A 97 2.90 -32.32 17.30
N CYS A 98 1.65 -32.54 16.89
CA CYS A 98 0.51 -32.24 17.77
C CYS A 98 0.44 -33.14 19.01
N VAL A 99 -0.19 -32.62 20.07
CA VAL A 99 -0.22 -33.25 21.39
C VAL A 99 -0.95 -34.59 21.33
N GLY A 100 -0.25 -35.68 21.65
CA GLY A 100 -0.83 -37.03 21.65
C GLY A 100 -1.13 -37.60 20.26
N CYS A 101 -0.67 -36.94 19.19
CA CYS A 101 -0.84 -37.39 17.82
C CYS A 101 0.40 -38.14 17.30
N GLN A 102 0.22 -39.31 16.69
CA GLN A 102 1.30 -39.96 15.92
C GLN A 102 1.41 -39.46 14.47
N SER A 103 0.46 -38.65 13.98
CA SER A 103 0.29 -38.36 12.55
C SER A 103 0.25 -36.88 12.14
N GLY A 104 0.14 -35.93 13.08
CA GLY A 104 0.08 -34.50 12.76
C GLY A 104 1.45 -33.86 12.94
N LEU A 105 2.19 -33.69 11.84
CA LEU A 105 3.50 -33.02 11.82
C LEU A 105 3.35 -31.67 11.12
N PHE A 106 3.79 -30.61 11.79
CA PHE A 106 3.83 -29.25 11.27
C PHE A 106 5.28 -28.80 11.08
N ASN A 107 5.65 -28.32 9.90
CA ASN A 107 6.98 -27.77 9.68
C ASN A 107 6.94 -26.25 9.86
N LYS A 108 7.57 -25.76 10.93
CA LYS A 108 7.81 -24.33 11.12
C LYS A 108 9.15 -23.93 10.50
N TYR A 109 9.22 -22.76 9.89
CA TYR A 109 10.40 -22.26 9.19
C TYR A 109 10.34 -20.72 9.09
N PRO A 110 11.47 -20.04 8.84
CA PRO A 110 11.51 -18.58 8.75
C PRO A 110 10.65 -18.05 7.60
N PHE A 111 9.75 -17.11 7.90
CA PHE A 111 8.90 -16.48 6.91
C PHE A 111 9.66 -15.55 5.98
N ASP A 112 9.47 -15.72 4.67
CA ASP A 112 9.82 -14.76 3.61
C ASP A 112 8.79 -14.92 2.47
N PRO A 113 8.03 -13.89 2.09
CA PRO A 113 6.96 -14.01 1.11
C PRO A 113 7.47 -14.45 -0.26
N ARG A 114 8.76 -14.25 -0.57
CA ARG A 114 9.35 -14.66 -1.84
C ARG A 114 9.35 -16.17 -2.02
N PHE A 115 9.45 -16.94 -0.92
CA PHE A 115 9.31 -18.40 -0.95
C PHE A 115 7.94 -18.83 -1.49
N SER A 116 6.88 -18.32 -0.88
CA SER A 116 5.50 -18.68 -1.23
C SER A 116 5.12 -18.18 -2.61
N ILE A 117 5.47 -16.94 -2.95
CA ILE A 117 5.17 -16.35 -4.26
C ILE A 117 5.93 -17.10 -5.37
N ALA A 118 7.23 -17.33 -5.24
CA ALA A 118 8.01 -18.03 -6.27
C ALA A 118 7.50 -19.46 -6.48
N THR A 119 7.29 -20.20 -5.40
CA THR A 119 6.78 -21.58 -5.45
C THR A 119 5.40 -21.65 -6.12
N CYS A 120 4.49 -20.73 -5.78
CA CYS A 120 3.15 -20.69 -6.37
C CYS A 120 3.18 -20.25 -7.84
N LEU A 121 3.95 -19.22 -8.21
CA LEU A 121 4.08 -18.79 -9.60
C LEU A 121 4.64 -19.92 -10.46
N HIS A 122 5.67 -20.62 -9.97
CA HIS A 122 6.23 -21.79 -10.65
C HIS A 122 5.19 -22.89 -10.86
N TYR A 123 4.36 -23.18 -9.85
CA TYR A 123 3.27 -24.14 -9.98
C TYR A 123 2.25 -23.72 -11.04
N LEU A 124 1.84 -22.45 -11.04
CA LEU A 124 0.88 -21.90 -11.99
C LEU A 124 1.39 -21.91 -13.44
N GLN A 125 2.71 -21.91 -13.67
CA GLN A 125 3.28 -22.11 -15.01
C GLN A 125 2.88 -23.47 -15.61
N LYS A 126 2.71 -24.49 -14.76
CA LYS A 126 2.41 -25.88 -15.16
C LYS A 126 0.92 -26.17 -15.08
N LYS A 127 0.25 -25.61 -14.05
CA LYS A 127 -1.18 -25.79 -13.80
C LYS A 127 -1.86 -24.43 -13.60
N PRO A 128 -2.18 -23.71 -14.68
CA PRO A 128 -2.78 -22.37 -14.59
C PRO A 128 -4.13 -22.33 -13.85
N GLU A 129 -4.89 -23.42 -13.90
CA GLU A 129 -6.18 -23.58 -13.19
C GLU A 129 -6.08 -24.49 -11.95
N GLY A 130 -4.84 -24.82 -11.52
CA GLY A 130 -4.62 -25.70 -10.39
C GLY A 130 -4.91 -24.99 -9.06
N GLU A 131 -5.57 -25.69 -8.14
CA GLU A 131 -5.77 -25.18 -6.77
C GLU A 131 -4.45 -25.08 -6.00
N ILE A 132 -4.37 -24.10 -5.10
CA ILE A 132 -3.19 -23.86 -4.25
C ILE A 132 -3.56 -24.19 -2.79
N PRO A 133 -2.82 -25.09 -2.11
CA PRO A 133 -2.99 -25.32 -0.68
C PRO A 133 -2.69 -24.03 0.10
N PHE A 134 -3.55 -23.70 1.06
CA PHE A 134 -3.46 -22.43 1.78
C PHE A 134 -3.34 -22.63 3.29
N ASN A 135 -2.30 -22.01 3.87
CA ASN A 135 -2.11 -21.83 5.31
C ASN A 135 -1.54 -20.43 5.57
N TRP A 136 -2.11 -19.66 6.50
CA TRP A 136 -1.64 -18.31 6.80
C TRP A 136 -0.19 -18.24 7.26
N TYR A 137 0.35 -19.33 7.84
CA TYR A 137 1.76 -19.42 8.20
C TYR A 137 2.70 -19.20 7.01
N ASP A 138 2.27 -19.58 5.80
CA ASP A 138 3.05 -19.44 4.58
C ASP A 138 2.89 -18.05 3.94
N TRP A 139 1.90 -17.25 4.35
CA TRP A 139 1.54 -15.99 3.68
C TRP A 139 1.69 -14.73 4.55
N LYS A 140 1.86 -14.93 5.86
CA LYS A 140 2.09 -13.89 6.87
C LYS A 140 3.12 -14.38 7.90
N ASP A 141 3.97 -13.47 8.38
CA ASP A 141 4.87 -13.75 9.50
C ASP A 141 4.09 -13.96 10.81
N LEU A 142 3.64 -15.20 11.03
CA LEU A 142 3.05 -15.62 12.29
C LEU A 142 4.12 -16.17 13.26
N GLY A 143 5.21 -16.72 12.72
CA GLY A 143 6.19 -17.49 13.47
C GLY A 143 6.85 -16.71 14.60
N HIS A 144 7.11 -15.41 14.41
CA HIS A 144 7.69 -14.56 15.47
C HIS A 144 6.82 -14.48 16.75
N ILE A 145 5.52 -14.75 16.65
CA ILE A 145 4.56 -14.76 17.76
C ILE A 145 4.27 -16.18 18.23
N ILE A 146 4.00 -17.11 17.31
CA ILE A 146 3.41 -18.42 17.66
C ILE A 146 4.43 -19.55 17.77
N ASP A 147 5.59 -19.48 17.11
CA ASP A 147 6.61 -20.55 17.19
C ASP A 147 7.12 -20.78 18.64
N PRO A 148 7.27 -19.73 19.49
CA PRO A 148 7.63 -19.93 20.90
C PRO A 148 6.59 -20.70 21.73
N LEU A 149 5.36 -20.85 21.24
CA LEU A 149 4.27 -21.58 21.90
C LEU A 149 4.24 -23.07 21.49
N MET A 150 4.93 -23.43 20.40
CA MET A 150 4.99 -24.79 19.85
C MET A 150 6.07 -25.66 20.53
N VAL A 151 6.08 -25.75 21.86
CA VAL A 151 7.13 -26.43 22.64
C VAL A 151 6.57 -27.60 23.43
N HIS A 152 6.45 -28.78 22.81
CA HIS A 152 5.82 -29.95 23.43
C HIS A 152 6.77 -30.81 24.29
N ASP A 153 8.09 -30.71 24.11
CA ASP A 153 9.08 -31.51 24.85
C ASP A 153 9.64 -30.82 26.11
N SER A 154 9.04 -29.71 26.54
CA SER A 154 9.46 -29.01 27.75
C SER A 154 8.77 -29.57 29.01
N PRO A 155 9.41 -29.49 30.20
CA PRO A 155 8.76 -29.83 31.47
C PRO A 155 7.54 -28.92 31.83
N LYS A 156 7.13 -28.02 30.94
CA LYS A 156 6.15 -26.95 31.15
C LYS A 156 4.76 -27.22 30.59
N GLY A 157 4.51 -28.39 30.00
CA GLY A 157 3.17 -28.75 29.51
C GLY A 157 2.73 -28.01 28.24
N VAL A 158 1.47 -28.23 27.86
CA VAL A 158 0.82 -27.72 26.66
C VAL A 158 0.07 -26.42 27.00
N PHE A 159 0.11 -25.43 26.11
CA PHE A 159 -0.69 -24.21 26.28
C PHE A 159 -2.17 -24.48 26.10
N HIS A 160 -2.97 -23.84 26.94
CA HIS A 160 -4.42 -23.93 26.95
C HIS A 160 -5.08 -22.55 26.82
N CYS A 161 -6.37 -22.51 26.49
CA CYS A 161 -7.13 -21.27 26.41
C CYS A 161 -7.09 -20.47 27.72
N GLU A 162 -7.06 -21.14 28.86
CA GLU A 162 -6.96 -20.59 30.21
C GLU A 162 -5.61 -19.90 30.46
N ASP A 163 -4.58 -20.22 29.66
CA ASP A 163 -3.30 -19.50 29.69
C ASP A 163 -3.39 -18.12 29.04
N LEU A 164 -4.36 -17.89 28.17
CA LEU A 164 -4.55 -16.66 27.41
C LEU A 164 -5.72 -15.81 27.95
N TYR A 165 -6.81 -16.42 28.39
CA TYR A 165 -8.05 -15.74 28.80
C TYR A 165 -8.38 -15.90 30.29
N ILE A 166 -8.96 -14.87 30.89
CA ILE A 166 -9.42 -14.82 32.29
C ILE A 166 -10.90 -14.42 32.31
N GLU A 167 -11.75 -15.19 33.00
CA GLU A 167 -13.17 -14.85 33.22
C GLU A 167 -13.32 -13.99 34.50
N GLU A 168 -14.10 -12.90 34.44
CA GLU A 168 -14.28 -11.94 35.55
C GLU A 168 -14.87 -12.53 36.84
N THR A 169 -15.54 -13.69 36.81
CA THR A 169 -16.29 -14.23 37.96
C THR A 169 -15.41 -14.80 39.09
N ASN A 170 -14.09 -14.84 38.93
CA ASN A 170 -13.15 -15.46 39.89
C ASN A 170 -12.19 -14.45 40.55
N TYR A 171 -12.71 -13.32 41.05
CA TYR A 171 -11.88 -12.30 41.71
C TYR A 171 -11.17 -12.81 42.99
N GLU A 172 -11.68 -13.87 43.63
CA GLU A 172 -11.04 -14.47 44.82
C GLU A 172 -10.09 -15.65 44.51
N ASP A 173 -10.24 -16.34 43.36
CA ASP A 173 -9.36 -17.47 42.97
C ASP A 173 -8.22 -17.05 42.03
N SER A 174 -8.35 -15.92 41.33
CA SER A 174 -7.33 -15.37 40.41
C SER A 174 -6.02 -14.97 41.11
N GLN A 175 -6.06 -14.68 42.41
CA GLN A 175 -4.85 -14.46 43.23
C GLN A 175 -4.11 -15.77 43.56
N ARG A 176 -4.74 -16.95 43.48
CA ARG A 176 -4.14 -18.25 43.81
C ARG A 176 -3.51 -18.98 42.62
N GLN A 177 -3.89 -18.65 41.39
CA GLN A 177 -3.32 -19.25 40.17
C GLN A 177 -2.08 -18.50 39.63
N ALA A 178 -1.52 -17.55 40.39
CA ALA A 178 -0.30 -16.83 40.02
C ALA A 178 1.00 -17.65 40.16
N THR A 179 0.95 -18.91 40.62
CA THR A 179 2.16 -19.72 40.79
C THR A 179 1.90 -21.19 40.45
N SER A 180 2.09 -21.58 39.19
CA SER A 180 2.68 -22.88 38.80
C SER A 180 2.58 -23.18 37.29
N PHE A 181 3.26 -22.40 36.45
CA PHE A 181 3.97 -22.98 35.30
C PHE A 181 5.24 -22.15 35.06
N GLY A 182 6.35 -22.63 35.61
CA GLY A 182 7.64 -21.99 35.50
C GLY A 182 8.21 -22.11 34.08
N GLY A 183 8.25 -21.00 33.35
CA GLY A 183 9.47 -20.63 32.64
C GLY A 183 9.33 -19.76 31.38
N THR A 184 10.14 -18.70 31.36
CA THR A 184 10.70 -17.92 30.24
C THR A 184 9.80 -17.23 29.21
N VAL A 185 8.61 -17.74 28.85
CA VAL A 185 7.71 -17.07 27.88
C VAL A 185 6.51 -16.46 28.61
N ASN A 186 6.48 -15.14 28.71
CA ASN A 186 5.39 -14.41 29.36
C ASN A 186 4.26 -14.18 28.33
N VAL A 187 3.17 -14.95 28.43
CA VAL A 187 2.00 -14.81 27.56
C VAL A 187 1.08 -13.71 28.11
N PRO A 188 0.65 -12.73 27.30
CA PRO A 188 -0.24 -11.68 27.76
C PRO A 188 -1.63 -12.24 28.09
N LYS A 189 -2.22 -11.82 29.21
CA LYS A 189 -3.57 -12.24 29.65
C LYS A 189 -4.66 -11.31 29.09
N ILE A 190 -5.84 -11.87 28.84
CA ILE A 190 -7.03 -11.16 28.34
C ILE A 190 -8.18 -11.35 29.32
N GLU A 191 -8.63 -10.24 29.90
CA GLU A 191 -9.77 -10.23 30.80
C GLU A 191 -11.07 -10.10 29.99
N LEU A 192 -11.96 -11.09 30.13
CA LEU A 192 -13.23 -11.14 29.42
C LEU A 192 -14.33 -10.46 30.24
N ALA A 193 -14.75 -9.27 29.82
CA ALA A 193 -15.83 -8.54 30.49
C ALA A 193 -17.18 -9.27 30.34
N GLY A 194 -17.59 -10.00 31.37
CA GLY A 194 -18.84 -10.78 31.41
C GLY A 194 -19.00 -11.88 30.34
N SER A 195 -17.93 -12.29 29.66
CA SER A 195 -17.97 -13.31 28.59
C SER A 195 -17.19 -14.57 28.97
N ARG A 196 -17.47 -15.69 28.31
CA ARG A 196 -16.85 -16.99 28.58
C ARG A 196 -15.72 -17.29 27.61
N ILE A 197 -14.69 -18.00 28.08
CA ILE A 197 -13.53 -18.43 27.27
C ILE A 197 -13.99 -19.22 26.04
N ALA A 198 -14.97 -20.11 26.19
CA ALA A 198 -15.51 -20.95 25.13
C ALA A 198 -16.09 -20.19 23.93
N ASN A 199 -16.40 -18.89 24.07
CA ASN A 199 -16.86 -18.04 22.97
C ASN A 199 -15.71 -17.60 22.04
N TYR A 200 -14.47 -17.62 22.54
CA TYR A 200 -13.29 -17.10 21.85
C TYR A 200 -12.25 -18.17 21.57
N CYS A 201 -12.11 -19.17 22.43
CA CYS A 201 -11.04 -20.16 22.37
C CYS A 201 -11.52 -21.56 22.74
N ILE A 202 -10.99 -22.57 22.06
CA ILE A 202 -11.19 -23.98 22.38
C ILE A 202 -9.85 -24.71 22.51
N ASN A 203 -9.72 -25.56 23.52
CA ASN A 203 -8.57 -26.47 23.65
C ASN A 203 -8.67 -27.57 22.59
N MET A 204 -7.61 -27.77 21.80
CA MET A 204 -7.61 -28.66 20.64
C MET A 204 -6.27 -29.39 20.51
N GLN A 205 -6.24 -30.66 20.93
CA GLN A 205 -5.01 -31.46 20.94
C GLN A 205 -4.37 -31.66 19.56
N ARG A 206 -5.18 -31.61 18.49
CA ARG A 206 -4.67 -31.71 17.10
C ARG A 206 -4.00 -30.43 16.61
N SER A 207 -4.18 -29.31 17.30
CA SER A 207 -3.46 -28.07 17.00
C SER A 207 -2.01 -28.16 17.46
N PRO A 208 -1.01 -27.76 16.65
CA PRO A 208 0.36 -27.58 17.10
C PRO A 208 0.51 -26.60 18.26
N LEU A 209 -0.50 -25.77 18.54
CA LEU A 209 -0.50 -24.86 19.68
C LEU A 209 -1.18 -25.47 20.93
N GLY A 210 -1.91 -26.58 20.78
CA GLY A 210 -2.75 -27.17 21.84
C GLY A 210 -4.13 -26.52 22.00
N PHE A 211 -4.37 -25.38 21.34
CA PHE A 211 -5.64 -24.65 21.36
C PHE A 211 -5.89 -23.93 20.01
N GLU A 212 -7.11 -23.43 19.85
CA GLU A 212 -7.55 -22.67 18.68
C GLU A 212 -8.36 -21.43 19.11
N VAL A 213 -8.10 -20.29 18.49
CA VAL A 213 -8.89 -19.06 18.67
C VAL A 213 -9.96 -18.97 17.59
N LYS A 214 -11.22 -18.95 18.00
CA LYS A 214 -12.42 -18.89 17.14
C LYS A 214 -12.94 -17.48 16.93
N ARG A 215 -12.73 -16.57 17.88
CA ARG A 215 -13.12 -15.16 17.80
C ARG A 215 -12.09 -14.32 18.51
N ILE A 216 -11.91 -13.10 18.04
CA ILE A 216 -11.00 -12.12 18.64
C ILE A 216 -11.77 -11.27 19.66
N TYR A 217 -11.17 -11.03 20.82
CA TYR A 217 -11.66 -10.05 21.79
C TYR A 217 -10.82 -8.75 21.68
N PRO A 218 -11.33 -7.69 21.02
CA PRO A 218 -10.54 -6.50 20.70
C PRO A 218 -10.12 -5.68 21.92
N LYS A 219 -10.94 -5.68 22.98
CA LYS A 219 -10.72 -4.88 24.19
C LYS A 219 -9.65 -5.48 25.10
N CYS A 220 -8.40 -5.43 24.64
CA CYS A 220 -7.24 -5.96 25.35
C CYS A 220 -5.98 -5.11 25.08
N GLN A 221 -4.83 -5.54 25.60
CA GLN A 221 -3.55 -4.92 25.29
C GLN A 221 -3.07 -5.31 23.89
N ALA A 222 -2.28 -4.45 23.23
CA ALA A 222 -1.80 -4.69 21.86
C ALA A 222 -1.04 -6.02 21.69
N LYS A 223 -0.20 -6.41 22.66
CA LYS A 223 0.50 -7.71 22.62
C LYS A 223 -0.46 -8.89 22.67
N ALA A 224 -1.52 -8.77 23.47
CA ALA A 224 -2.57 -9.79 23.57
C ALA A 224 -3.38 -9.87 22.28
N LEU A 225 -3.69 -8.72 21.67
CA LEU A 225 -4.38 -8.68 20.39
C LEU A 225 -3.55 -9.34 19.30
N ALA A 226 -2.29 -8.95 19.13
CA ALA A 226 -1.40 -9.53 18.12
C ALA A 226 -1.27 -11.05 18.26
N LEU A 227 -1.20 -11.56 19.50
CA LEU A 227 -1.22 -13.00 19.76
C LEU A 227 -2.55 -13.64 19.34
N GLN A 228 -3.69 -13.09 19.76
CA GLN A 228 -5.01 -13.59 19.36
C GLN A 228 -5.17 -13.61 17.84
N SER A 229 -4.77 -12.54 17.16
CA SER A 229 -4.85 -12.39 15.70
C SER A 229 -4.01 -13.44 14.99
N ALA A 230 -2.76 -13.65 15.43
CA ALA A 230 -1.89 -14.66 14.86
C ALA A 230 -2.44 -16.08 15.04
N VAL A 231 -2.91 -16.42 16.25
CA VAL A 231 -3.51 -17.74 16.52
C VAL A 231 -4.84 -17.91 15.80
N PHE A 232 -5.66 -16.86 15.69
CA PHE A 232 -6.92 -16.88 14.95
C PHE A 232 -6.70 -17.19 13.47
N LEU A 233 -5.73 -16.54 12.82
CA LEU A 233 -5.37 -16.84 11.43
C LEU A 233 -4.79 -18.26 11.29
N PHE A 234 -3.89 -18.67 12.18
CA PHE A 234 -3.31 -20.02 12.18
C PHE A 234 -4.36 -21.11 12.37
N SER A 235 -5.37 -20.86 13.21
CA SER A 235 -6.51 -21.77 13.47
C SER A 235 -7.52 -21.80 12.31
N GLY A 236 -7.28 -21.06 11.23
CA GLY A 236 -8.15 -20.98 10.07
C GLY A 236 -9.39 -20.11 10.27
N GLY A 237 -9.33 -19.11 11.15
CA GLY A 237 -10.44 -18.21 11.48
C GLY A 237 -10.93 -17.34 10.32
N VAL A 238 -10.03 -16.96 9.42
CA VAL A 238 -10.34 -16.39 8.09
C VAL A 238 -9.58 -17.20 7.06
N LYS A 239 -10.18 -17.45 5.90
CA LYS A 239 -9.51 -18.13 4.79
C LYS A 239 -9.92 -17.46 3.49
N PRO A 240 -8.98 -17.13 2.60
CA PRO A 240 -9.34 -16.64 1.29
C PRO A 240 -10.11 -17.71 0.52
N SER A 241 -11.10 -17.28 -0.24
CA SER A 241 -11.79 -18.12 -1.23
C SER A 241 -10.86 -18.47 -2.39
N GLN A 242 -10.06 -17.50 -2.81
CA GLN A 242 -9.18 -17.60 -3.96
C GLN A 242 -7.96 -16.68 -3.79
N LEU A 243 -6.92 -17.01 -4.54
CA LEU A 243 -5.67 -16.27 -4.66
C LEU A 243 -5.63 -15.61 -6.03
N LEU A 244 -5.44 -14.30 -6.07
CA LEU A 244 -5.31 -13.51 -7.30
C LEU A 244 -3.90 -12.95 -7.40
N PHE A 245 -3.11 -13.46 -8.35
CA PHE A 245 -1.76 -12.99 -8.63
C PHE A 245 -1.81 -11.92 -9.69
N MET A 246 -1.45 -10.68 -9.32
CA MET A 246 -1.22 -9.60 -10.29
C MET A 246 0.11 -9.85 -10.99
N LEU A 247 0.10 -9.95 -12.33
CA LEU A 247 1.31 -10.25 -13.09
C LEU A 247 1.92 -8.96 -13.67
N THR A 248 1.18 -8.32 -14.56
CA THR A 248 1.49 -7.03 -15.18
C THR A 248 0.19 -6.22 -15.28
N PRO A 249 0.23 -4.92 -15.60
CA PRO A 249 -1.00 -4.16 -15.84
C PRO A 249 -1.90 -4.90 -16.84
N GLY A 250 -3.14 -5.21 -16.43
CA GLY A 250 -4.11 -5.93 -17.26
C GLY A 250 -4.00 -7.46 -17.29
N ARG A 251 -3.04 -8.07 -16.58
CA ARG A 251 -2.87 -9.54 -16.54
C ARG A 251 -2.86 -10.06 -15.11
N THR A 252 -3.76 -11.01 -14.83
CA THR A 252 -3.85 -11.73 -13.56
C THR A 252 -4.04 -13.22 -13.76
N VAL A 253 -3.65 -14.00 -12.77
CA VAL A 253 -4.02 -15.41 -12.63
C VAL A 253 -4.79 -15.59 -11.33
N ILE A 254 -5.91 -16.29 -11.40
CA ILE A 254 -6.77 -16.58 -10.24
C ILE A 254 -6.75 -18.09 -10.01
N SER A 255 -6.50 -18.49 -8.78
CA SER A 255 -6.52 -19.88 -8.33
C SER A 255 -7.42 -20.01 -7.11
N GLN A 256 -8.20 -21.09 -7.00
CA GLN A 256 -8.91 -21.39 -5.76
C GLN A 256 -7.91 -21.71 -4.64
N ALA A 257 -8.25 -21.29 -3.42
CA ALA A 257 -7.48 -21.61 -2.23
C ALA A 257 -8.06 -22.89 -1.58
N ASN A 258 -7.30 -23.98 -1.63
CA ASN A 258 -7.72 -25.24 -1.03
C ASN A 258 -7.29 -25.30 0.44
N SER A 259 -8.26 -25.48 1.33
CA SER A 259 -7.98 -25.75 2.74
C SER A 259 -7.46 -27.18 2.85
N VAL A 260 -6.16 -27.32 3.12
CA VAL A 260 -5.63 -28.59 3.57
C VAL A 260 -6.34 -28.92 4.89
N GLY A 261 -6.91 -30.12 5.04
CA GLY A 261 -7.68 -30.53 6.22
C GLY A 261 -6.86 -30.65 7.52
N GLY A 262 -5.66 -30.06 7.55
CA GLY A 262 -4.68 -30.10 8.62
C GLY A 262 -3.84 -28.81 8.64
N TYR A 263 -2.95 -28.71 9.62
CA TYR A 263 -2.06 -27.56 9.81
C TYR A 263 -0.90 -27.52 8.82
N ASP A 264 -0.98 -28.22 7.68
CA ASP A 264 0.15 -28.41 6.78
C ASP A 264 0.70 -27.07 6.25
N SER A 265 2.03 -26.95 6.27
CA SER A 265 2.75 -25.80 5.75
C SER A 265 3.16 -26.04 4.28
N LEU A 266 3.51 -24.97 3.56
CA LEU A 266 4.02 -25.07 2.19
C LEU A 266 5.29 -25.91 2.11
N TRP A 267 6.20 -25.82 3.10
CA TRP A 267 7.37 -26.67 3.15
C TRP A 267 7.01 -28.14 3.40
N GLY A 268 7.47 -29.03 2.52
CA GLY A 268 7.09 -30.45 2.49
C GLY A 268 5.85 -30.74 1.63
N SER A 269 5.17 -29.72 1.11
CA SER A 269 4.04 -29.89 0.19
C SER A 269 4.49 -30.35 -1.21
N PRO A 270 3.58 -30.92 -2.03
CA PRO A 270 3.86 -31.23 -3.42
C PRO A 270 4.36 -30.04 -4.25
N LEU A 271 3.90 -28.82 -3.94
CA LEU A 271 4.30 -27.59 -4.65
C LEU A 271 5.76 -27.25 -4.38
N ALA A 272 6.18 -27.24 -3.11
CA ALA A 272 7.56 -26.98 -2.73
C ALA A 272 8.51 -28.08 -3.25
N ASN A 273 8.11 -29.35 -3.14
CA ASN A 273 8.90 -30.48 -3.64
C ASN A 273 9.11 -30.41 -5.15
N MET A 274 8.08 -30.01 -5.91
CA MET A 274 8.20 -29.80 -7.36
C MET A 274 9.18 -28.68 -7.68
N PHE A 275 9.05 -27.52 -7.00
CA PHE A 275 9.96 -26.40 -7.19
C PHE A 275 11.41 -26.82 -6.93
N VAL A 276 11.67 -27.47 -5.80
CA VAL A 276 13.02 -27.91 -5.42
C VAL A 276 13.57 -28.93 -6.43
N ALA A 277 12.78 -29.92 -6.83
CA ALA A 277 13.22 -30.96 -7.77
C ALA A 277 13.64 -30.38 -9.13
N GLU A 278 12.89 -29.42 -9.68
CA GLU A 278 13.19 -28.82 -10.97
C GLU A 278 14.42 -27.88 -10.91
N HIS A 279 14.59 -27.13 -9.82
CA HIS A 279 15.70 -26.18 -9.67
C HIS A 279 17.01 -26.80 -9.16
N SER A 280 16.95 -27.97 -8.53
CA SER A 280 18.14 -28.71 -8.05
C SER A 280 19.13 -29.07 -9.17
N SER A 281 18.66 -29.15 -10.41
CA SER A 281 19.49 -29.47 -11.57
C SER A 281 20.39 -28.31 -12.03
N ASN A 282 20.07 -27.08 -11.63
CA ASN A 282 20.65 -25.85 -12.20
C ASN A 282 21.64 -25.13 -11.26
N ALA A 283 21.58 -25.35 -9.94
CA ALA A 283 22.51 -24.73 -8.98
C ALA A 283 22.55 -25.49 -7.64
N PRO A 284 23.68 -25.49 -6.91
CA PRO A 284 23.78 -26.08 -5.58
C PRO A 284 23.01 -25.29 -4.51
N ASP A 285 22.78 -23.99 -4.71
CA ASP A 285 21.95 -23.13 -3.85
C ASP A 285 20.71 -22.66 -4.62
N ILE A 286 19.57 -23.28 -4.35
CA ILE A 286 18.29 -22.93 -4.96
C ILE A 286 17.81 -21.59 -4.41
N VAL A 287 17.58 -20.63 -5.32
CA VAL A 287 17.06 -19.29 -5.01
C VAL A 287 15.56 -19.22 -5.32
N PHE A 288 14.78 -18.70 -4.39
CA PHE A 288 13.36 -18.39 -4.57
C PHE A 288 13.21 -16.95 -5.07
N ASP A 289 13.32 -16.71 -6.38
CA ASP A 289 13.15 -15.39 -7.01
C ASP A 289 11.81 -15.29 -7.75
N PRO A 290 10.79 -14.62 -7.16
CA PRO A 290 9.50 -14.43 -7.81
C PRO A 290 9.56 -13.68 -9.15
N LYS A 291 10.56 -12.82 -9.37
CA LYS A 291 10.70 -12.07 -10.64
C LYS A 291 11.14 -13.00 -11.77
N ILE A 292 11.97 -14.01 -11.49
CA ILE A 292 12.34 -15.05 -12.47
C ILE A 292 11.10 -15.87 -12.80
N GLU A 293 10.39 -16.38 -11.79
CA GLU A 293 9.19 -17.20 -12.01
C GLU A 293 8.08 -16.44 -12.74
N LEU A 294 7.94 -15.14 -12.48
CA LEU A 294 7.02 -14.29 -13.23
C LEU A 294 7.42 -14.17 -14.70
N ARG A 295 8.71 -13.93 -15.01
CA ARG A 295 9.18 -13.83 -16.41
C ARG A 295 8.93 -15.13 -17.17
N GLU A 296 9.19 -16.27 -16.54
CA GLU A 296 8.91 -17.59 -17.11
C GLU A 296 7.42 -17.88 -17.27
N LEU A 297 6.57 -17.38 -16.35
CA LEU A 297 5.12 -17.44 -16.51
C LEU A 297 4.65 -16.58 -17.69
N LEU A 298 5.18 -15.37 -17.83
CA LEU A 298 4.81 -14.44 -18.90
C LEU A 298 5.31 -14.87 -20.29
N SER A 299 6.38 -15.68 -20.36
CA SER A 299 6.92 -16.20 -21.62
C SER A 299 6.03 -17.28 -22.25
N ARG A 300 5.14 -17.90 -21.46
CA ARG A 300 4.14 -18.85 -21.95
C ARG A 300 2.92 -18.08 -22.44
N ASP A 301 2.32 -18.54 -23.55
CA ASP A 301 1.15 -17.92 -24.17
C ASP A 301 -0.04 -17.85 -23.20
N PHE A 302 -0.14 -16.75 -22.46
CA PHE A 302 -1.41 -16.28 -21.93
C PHE A 302 -1.94 -15.26 -22.92
N SER A 303 -3.23 -15.37 -23.24
CA SER A 303 -3.90 -14.43 -24.14
C SER A 303 -3.61 -12.99 -23.68
N ASN A 304 -2.90 -12.25 -24.52
CA ASN A 304 -2.65 -10.83 -24.32
C ASN A 304 -3.96 -10.09 -24.53
N LYS A 305 -4.72 -9.82 -23.46
CA LYS A 305 -5.58 -8.64 -23.47
C LYS A 305 -4.64 -7.44 -23.31
N SER A 306 -4.27 -6.81 -24.43
CA SER A 306 -3.70 -5.47 -24.36
C SER A 306 -4.73 -4.59 -23.66
N VAL A 307 -4.35 -3.97 -22.55
CA VAL A 307 -5.15 -2.88 -21.98
C VAL A 307 -5.18 -1.81 -23.09
N SER A 308 -6.37 -1.54 -23.62
CA SER A 308 -6.57 -0.40 -24.52
C SER A 308 -6.07 0.86 -23.80
N GLY A 309 -5.46 1.79 -24.54
CA GLY A 309 -5.09 3.09 -23.97
C GLY A 309 -6.27 3.69 -23.21
N TYR A 310 -6.00 4.26 -22.05
CA TYR A 310 -7.03 4.96 -21.29
C TYR A 310 -7.39 6.24 -22.03
N GLU A 311 -8.65 6.37 -22.44
CA GLU A 311 -9.20 7.68 -22.78
C GLU A 311 -9.13 8.58 -21.53
N TYR A 312 -8.89 9.88 -21.72
CA TYR A 312 -8.77 10.79 -20.58
C TYR A 312 -10.06 10.90 -19.78
N THR A 313 -11.21 10.80 -20.44
CA THR A 313 -12.51 10.77 -19.76
C THR A 313 -13.10 9.37 -19.79
N SER A 314 -13.69 8.95 -18.68
CA SER A 314 -14.49 7.73 -18.62
C SER A 314 -15.88 8.03 -18.08
N GLU A 315 -16.88 7.67 -18.86
CA GLU A 315 -18.28 7.71 -18.44
C GLU A 315 -18.81 6.28 -18.26
N PHE A 316 -19.85 6.14 -17.44
CA PHE A 316 -20.63 4.92 -17.38
C PHE A 316 -22.14 5.24 -17.33
N PRO A 317 -22.99 4.30 -17.78
CA PRO A 317 -24.44 4.49 -17.77
C PRO A 317 -24.96 4.82 -16.38
N ILE A 318 -26.00 5.66 -16.30
CA ILE A 318 -26.62 6.10 -15.03
C ILE A 318 -27.13 4.89 -14.23
N GLU A 319 -27.51 3.82 -14.90
CA GLU A 319 -27.97 2.56 -14.33
C GLU A 319 -26.91 1.88 -13.45
N HIS A 320 -25.62 2.23 -13.59
CA HIS A 320 -24.57 1.73 -12.70
C HIS A 320 -24.70 2.25 -11.26
N PHE A 321 -25.48 3.31 -11.04
CA PHE A 321 -25.80 3.86 -9.72
C PHE A 321 -27.09 3.30 -9.13
N ASP A 322 -27.75 2.35 -9.82
CA ASP A 322 -28.95 1.68 -9.36
C ASP A 322 -28.69 0.18 -9.14
N PHE A 323 -29.40 -0.44 -8.20
CA PHE A 323 -29.26 -1.87 -7.93
C PHE A 323 -30.59 -2.48 -7.47
N ASP A 324 -31.06 -3.48 -8.22
CA ASP A 324 -32.22 -4.29 -7.85
C ASP A 324 -31.77 -5.65 -7.28
N ALA A 325 -31.83 -5.76 -5.95
CA ALA A 325 -31.50 -6.97 -5.24
C ALA A 325 -32.42 -8.15 -5.58
N ASN A 326 -33.71 -7.92 -5.85
CA ASN A 326 -34.65 -9.00 -6.15
C ASN A 326 -34.35 -9.60 -7.53
N PHE A 327 -34.15 -8.74 -8.51
CA PHE A 327 -33.79 -9.15 -9.86
C PHE A 327 -32.49 -9.97 -9.88
N GLU A 328 -31.45 -9.53 -9.17
CA GLU A 328 -30.18 -10.26 -9.16
C GLU A 328 -30.27 -11.59 -8.39
N ILE A 329 -31.06 -11.66 -7.30
CA ILE A 329 -31.36 -12.91 -6.59
C ILE A 329 -32.05 -13.91 -7.54
N GLU A 330 -33.11 -13.50 -8.23
CA GLU A 330 -33.87 -14.36 -9.14
C GLU A 330 -32.99 -14.88 -10.28
N LYS A 331 -32.15 -14.01 -10.84
CA LYS A 331 -31.20 -14.34 -11.90
C LYS A 331 -30.17 -15.39 -11.47
N ILE A 332 -29.60 -15.29 -10.26
CA ILE A 332 -28.62 -16.26 -9.77
C ILE A 332 -29.30 -17.59 -9.43
N VAL A 333 -30.47 -17.55 -8.78
CA VAL A 333 -31.25 -18.76 -8.44
C VAL A 333 -31.67 -19.54 -9.70
N ALA A 334 -32.00 -18.83 -10.78
CA ALA A 334 -32.35 -19.44 -12.06
C ALA A 334 -31.15 -20.09 -12.80
N ASN A 335 -29.91 -19.79 -12.40
CA ASN A 335 -28.71 -20.32 -13.05
C ASN A 335 -28.18 -21.57 -12.32
N PRO A 336 -28.36 -22.79 -12.87
CA PRO A 336 -27.88 -24.03 -12.25
C PRO A 336 -26.35 -24.15 -12.24
N ASN A 337 -25.64 -23.39 -13.08
CA ASN A 337 -24.18 -23.41 -13.20
C ASN A 337 -23.50 -22.28 -12.40
N SER A 338 -24.16 -21.76 -11.36
CA SER A 338 -23.61 -20.70 -10.53
C SER A 338 -22.32 -21.15 -9.82
N THR A 339 -21.29 -20.33 -9.92
CA THR A 339 -20.00 -20.51 -9.26
C THR A 339 -20.15 -20.40 -7.73
N GLU A 340 -19.13 -20.89 -6.99
CA GLU A 340 -19.15 -20.81 -5.53
C GLU A 340 -19.14 -19.35 -5.03
N ASN A 341 -18.48 -18.44 -5.75
CA ASN A 341 -18.52 -17.01 -5.44
C ASN A 341 -19.94 -16.44 -5.61
N GLU A 342 -20.66 -16.82 -6.67
CA GLU A 342 -22.04 -16.39 -6.91
C GLU A 342 -23.01 -16.91 -5.84
N LYS A 343 -22.81 -18.14 -5.34
CA LYS A 343 -23.61 -18.68 -4.24
C LYS A 343 -23.39 -17.90 -2.94
N ARG A 344 -22.14 -17.63 -2.57
CA ARG A 344 -21.82 -16.81 -1.38
C ARG A 344 -22.36 -15.37 -1.51
N TYR A 345 -22.31 -14.82 -2.72
CA TYR A 345 -22.88 -13.53 -3.02
C TYR A 345 -24.42 -13.55 -2.88
N LEU A 346 -25.09 -14.58 -3.40
CA LEU A 346 -26.52 -14.80 -3.20
C LEU A 346 -26.88 -14.88 -1.72
N ASP A 347 -26.14 -15.64 -0.91
CA ASP A 347 -26.36 -15.73 0.54
C ASP A 347 -26.28 -14.36 1.22
N SER A 348 -25.32 -13.53 0.77
CA SER A 348 -25.15 -12.16 1.27
C SER A 348 -26.34 -11.26 0.90
N LEU A 349 -26.83 -11.34 -0.34
CA LEU A 349 -28.02 -10.60 -0.79
C LEU A 349 -29.28 -11.01 -0.02
N VAL A 350 -29.50 -12.31 0.14
CA VAL A 350 -30.63 -12.86 0.90
C VAL A 350 -30.57 -12.40 2.36
N TYR A 351 -29.39 -12.45 2.98
CA TYR A 351 -29.18 -11.98 4.34
C TYR A 351 -29.44 -10.46 4.46
N SER A 352 -28.90 -9.65 3.55
CA SER A 352 -29.14 -8.20 3.51
C SER A 352 -30.63 -7.87 3.40
N LYS A 353 -31.37 -8.59 2.55
CA LYS A 353 -32.82 -8.44 2.40
C LYS A 353 -33.57 -8.83 3.67
N GLY A 354 -33.13 -9.90 4.34
CA GLY A 354 -33.65 -10.31 5.64
C GLY A 354 -33.46 -9.22 6.71
N VAL A 355 -32.33 -8.51 6.68
CA VAL A 355 -32.06 -7.40 7.63
C VAL A 355 -32.96 -6.21 7.33
N ASN A 356 -33.07 -5.79 6.06
CA ASN A 356 -33.91 -4.65 5.67
C ASN A 356 -35.40 -4.87 5.96
N SER A 357 -35.87 -6.13 5.97
CA SER A 357 -37.25 -6.49 6.30
C SER A 357 -37.47 -6.75 7.81
N GLY A 358 -36.45 -6.60 8.65
CA GLY A 358 -36.51 -6.88 10.08
C GLY A 358 -36.55 -8.36 10.45
N GLN A 359 -36.38 -9.27 9.48
CA GLN A 359 -36.34 -10.72 9.70
C GLN A 359 -35.00 -11.20 10.26
N SER A 360 -33.91 -10.48 9.98
CA SER A 360 -32.56 -10.73 10.48
C SER A 360 -32.04 -9.54 11.27
N LYS A 361 -31.21 -9.78 12.29
CA LYS A 361 -30.59 -8.70 13.07
C LYS A 361 -29.27 -8.27 12.42
N PRO A 362 -29.02 -6.95 12.26
CA PRO A 362 -27.71 -6.46 11.83
C PRO A 362 -26.65 -6.71 12.92
N TYR A 363 -25.39 -6.71 12.51
CA TYR A 363 -24.23 -6.77 13.40
C TYR A 363 -23.11 -5.90 12.83
N LYS A 364 -22.17 -5.45 13.68
CA LYS A 364 -20.97 -4.75 13.20
C LYS A 364 -20.08 -5.74 12.48
N TYR A 365 -19.84 -5.55 11.18
CA TYR A 365 -19.08 -6.51 10.38
C TYR A 365 -17.56 -6.33 10.56
N PHE A 366 -17.08 -5.10 10.36
CA PHE A 366 -15.66 -4.79 10.48
C PHE A 366 -15.31 -4.40 11.92
N HIS A 367 -14.16 -4.89 12.39
CA HIS A 367 -13.67 -4.61 13.73
C HIS A 367 -12.27 -3.99 13.65
N GLU A 368 -12.16 -2.77 14.15
CA GLU A 368 -10.93 -2.01 14.21
C GLU A 368 -10.29 -2.09 15.60
N THR A 369 -9.01 -1.71 15.65
CA THR A 369 -8.19 -1.63 16.85
C THR A 369 -8.49 -0.44 17.77
N VAL A 370 -9.56 0.33 17.51
CA VAL A 370 -9.99 1.48 18.33
C VAL A 370 -10.27 1.11 19.80
N ASP A 371 -10.65 -0.14 20.06
CA ASP A 371 -10.98 -0.63 21.41
C ASP A 371 -9.77 -1.09 22.24
N LEU A 372 -8.53 -0.89 21.75
CA LEU A 372 -7.31 -1.22 22.49
C LEU A 372 -7.20 -0.41 23.79
N LEU A 373 -6.84 -1.05 24.90
CA LEU A 373 -6.79 -0.43 26.24
C LEU A 373 -5.69 0.64 26.41
N ALA A 374 -4.72 0.71 25.49
CA ALA A 374 -3.62 1.67 25.51
C ALA A 374 -3.12 1.93 24.08
N ALA A 375 -3.94 2.62 23.27
CA ALA A 375 -3.49 3.12 21.97
C ALA A 375 -2.63 4.38 22.17
N ASP A 376 -1.34 4.30 21.85
CA ASP A 376 -0.39 5.40 22.06
C ASP A 376 -0.49 6.50 20.98
N ASP A 377 -1.21 6.26 19.88
CA ASP A 377 -1.28 7.16 18.72
C ASP A 377 -2.57 6.96 17.90
N ASP A 378 -3.08 8.04 17.28
CA ASP A 378 -4.32 8.08 16.47
C ASP A 378 -4.25 7.11 15.27
N PHE A 379 -3.06 6.77 14.78
CA PHE A 379 -2.89 5.80 13.69
C PHE A 379 -3.26 4.36 14.08
N GLN A 380 -3.19 4.03 15.36
CA GLN A 380 -3.39 2.67 15.83
C GLN A 380 -4.86 2.27 15.89
N GLY A 381 -5.81 3.20 15.68
CA GLY A 381 -7.24 2.92 15.65
C GLY A 381 -7.76 2.39 14.30
N HIS A 382 -6.93 2.40 13.24
CA HIS A 382 -7.35 2.10 11.86
C HIS A 382 -6.72 0.82 11.31
N MET A 383 -6.75 -0.25 12.09
CA MET A 383 -6.21 -1.55 11.70
C MET A 383 -7.27 -2.64 11.92
N ASP A 384 -7.39 -3.57 10.98
CA ASP A 384 -8.27 -4.72 11.10
C ASP A 384 -7.72 -5.69 12.15
N VAL A 385 -8.54 -5.99 13.17
CA VAL A 385 -8.12 -6.81 14.31
C VAL A 385 -7.67 -8.21 13.90
N ARG A 386 -8.14 -8.75 12.77
CA ARG A 386 -7.79 -10.11 12.30
C ARG A 386 -6.36 -10.16 11.79
N PHE A 387 -5.88 -9.06 11.22
CA PHE A 387 -4.56 -8.93 10.61
C PHE A 387 -3.59 -8.09 11.45
N PHE A 388 -3.96 -7.72 12.67
CA PHE A 388 -3.09 -6.94 13.55
C PHE A 388 -1.82 -7.71 13.95
N SER A 389 -0.66 -7.08 13.73
CA SER A 389 0.66 -7.63 14.10
C SER A 389 1.40 -6.80 15.17
N GLY A 390 0.71 -5.82 15.76
CA GLY A 390 1.28 -4.88 16.71
C GLY A 390 1.23 -3.42 16.22
N PRO A 391 1.47 -2.46 17.12
CA PRO A 391 1.40 -1.04 16.80
C PRO A 391 2.54 -0.62 15.85
N ILE A 392 2.24 0.28 14.92
CA ILE A 392 3.21 0.83 13.96
C ILE A 392 3.62 2.23 14.39
N GLN A 393 4.65 2.31 15.23
CA GLN A 393 5.17 3.60 15.74
C GLN A 393 6.04 4.35 14.72
N CYS A 394 6.73 3.62 13.83
CA CYS A 394 7.60 4.25 12.83
C CYS A 394 6.76 4.84 11.68
N LYS A 395 6.72 6.18 11.58
CA LYS A 395 6.09 6.94 10.47
C LYS A 395 6.44 6.36 9.10
N TRP A 396 7.72 6.05 8.87
CA TRP A 396 8.17 5.58 7.56
C TRP A 396 7.73 4.17 7.22
N LYS A 397 7.69 3.28 8.21
CA LYS A 397 7.10 1.95 8.05
C LYS A 397 5.63 2.08 7.67
N ARG A 398 4.86 2.92 8.39
CA ARG A 398 3.46 3.21 8.10
C ARG A 398 3.25 3.76 6.69
N LEU A 399 4.01 4.78 6.29
CA LEU A 399 3.89 5.38 4.95
C LEU A 399 4.24 4.38 3.83
N ARG A 400 5.27 3.54 4.01
CA ARG A 400 5.60 2.47 3.05
C ARG A 400 4.42 1.51 2.87
N ILE A 401 3.80 1.06 3.96
CA ILE A 401 2.66 0.14 3.94
C ILE A 401 1.47 0.78 3.22
N LEU A 402 1.06 1.99 3.64
CA LEU A 402 -0.08 2.70 3.01
C LEU A 402 0.16 2.99 1.51
N ASN A 403 1.40 3.27 1.12
CA ASN A 403 1.76 3.46 -0.28
C ASN A 403 1.71 2.15 -1.08
N ALA A 404 2.19 1.03 -0.52
CA ALA A 404 2.07 -0.27 -1.16
C ALA A 404 0.60 -0.69 -1.29
N LEU A 405 -0.21 -0.43 -0.27
CA LEU A 405 -1.62 -0.75 -0.21
C LEU A 405 -2.44 -0.02 -1.30
N ILE A 406 -2.34 1.32 -1.39
CA ILE A 406 -3.06 2.08 -2.42
C ILE A 406 -2.57 1.76 -3.83
N ARG A 407 -1.26 1.53 -4.00
CA ARG A 407 -0.74 1.13 -5.31
C ARG A 407 -1.25 -0.26 -5.70
N GLY A 408 -1.32 -1.18 -4.74
CA GLY A 408 -1.95 -2.49 -4.91
C GLY A 408 -3.41 -2.38 -5.34
N TRP A 409 -4.18 -1.51 -4.69
CA TRP A 409 -5.58 -1.24 -5.05
C TRP A 409 -5.72 -0.66 -6.47
N LEU A 410 -4.93 0.36 -6.81
CA LEU A 410 -4.96 0.99 -8.14
C LEU A 410 -4.59 -0.01 -9.25
N ARG A 411 -3.61 -0.90 -9.01
CA ARG A 411 -3.28 -1.97 -9.97
C ARG A 411 -4.36 -3.03 -10.07
N PHE A 412 -4.97 -3.39 -8.94
CA PHE A 412 -6.05 -4.35 -8.90
C PHE A 412 -7.25 -3.86 -9.72
N THR A 413 -7.74 -2.64 -9.47
CA THR A 413 -8.89 -2.07 -10.18
C THR A 413 -8.59 -1.83 -11.66
N GLN A 414 -7.39 -1.35 -11.99
CA GLN A 414 -6.89 -1.26 -13.37
C GLN A 414 -6.95 -2.63 -14.08
N THR A 415 -6.48 -3.68 -13.41
CA THR A 415 -6.36 -5.01 -14.04
C THR A 415 -7.72 -5.70 -14.18
N GLN A 416 -8.63 -5.48 -13.23
CA GLN A 416 -10.00 -6.02 -13.27
C GLN A 416 -10.98 -5.12 -14.04
N ASN A 417 -10.52 -4.00 -14.60
CA ASN A 417 -11.36 -2.99 -15.26
C ASN A 417 -12.52 -2.50 -14.36
N ILE A 418 -12.25 -2.32 -13.07
CA ILE A 418 -13.17 -1.76 -12.08
C ILE A 418 -12.86 -0.28 -11.95
N ARG A 419 -13.88 0.59 -11.95
CA ARG A 419 -13.68 2.03 -11.85
C ARG A 419 -13.89 2.50 -10.42
N SER A 420 -12.80 2.91 -9.79
CA SER A 420 -12.82 3.55 -8.47
C SER A 420 -12.08 4.87 -8.49
N TRP A 421 -12.47 5.81 -7.63
CA TRP A 421 -11.82 7.09 -7.46
C TRP A 421 -11.53 7.41 -5.99
N PRO A 422 -10.49 8.21 -5.67
CA PRO A 422 -10.26 8.71 -4.31
C PRO A 422 -11.46 9.51 -3.80
N ALA A 423 -11.77 9.39 -2.51
CA ALA A 423 -12.84 10.13 -1.85
C ALA A 423 -12.36 10.74 -0.52
N HIS A 424 -13.10 11.73 0.00
CA HIS A 424 -12.83 12.38 1.28
C HIS A 424 -11.39 12.88 1.36
N ASP A 425 -10.69 12.62 2.47
CA ASP A 425 -9.30 13.01 2.71
C ASP A 425 -8.33 12.52 1.61
N SER A 426 -8.63 11.40 0.94
CA SER A 426 -7.80 10.91 -0.18
C SER A 426 -7.97 11.79 -1.43
N LEU A 427 -9.19 12.27 -1.70
CA LEU A 427 -9.44 13.21 -2.78
C LEU A 427 -8.86 14.59 -2.46
N GLU A 428 -9.02 15.08 -1.22
CA GLU A 428 -8.40 16.35 -0.80
C GLU A 428 -6.87 16.29 -0.94
N ALA A 429 -6.23 15.22 -0.47
CA ALA A 429 -4.77 15.07 -0.56
C ALA A 429 -4.27 15.00 -2.01
N TYR A 430 -5.02 14.29 -2.89
CA TYR A 430 -4.74 14.24 -4.32
C TYR A 430 -4.68 15.64 -4.94
N LEU A 431 -5.63 16.54 -4.61
CA LEU A 431 -5.68 17.88 -5.20
C LEU A 431 -4.34 18.61 -5.08
N PHE A 432 -3.65 18.47 -3.94
CA PHE A 432 -2.39 19.15 -3.67
C PHE A 432 -1.17 18.46 -4.29
N THR A 433 -0.99 17.15 -4.07
CA THR A 433 0.29 16.48 -4.36
C THR A 433 0.18 15.24 -5.24
N GLY A 434 -1.02 14.83 -5.63
CA GLY A 434 -1.25 13.53 -6.27
C GLY A 434 -0.88 12.35 -5.34
N SER A 435 -0.86 12.57 -4.02
CA SER A 435 -0.50 11.58 -2.99
C SER A 435 -1.24 11.86 -1.69
N GLN A 436 -1.31 10.86 -0.81
CA GLN A 436 -1.94 11.00 0.50
C GLN A 436 -1.23 12.01 1.41
N PHE A 437 -1.95 12.55 2.40
CA PHE A 437 -1.33 13.30 3.50
C PHE A 437 -0.43 12.41 4.37
N PRO A 438 0.75 12.88 4.81
CA PRO A 438 1.67 12.04 5.60
C PRO A 438 1.16 11.73 7.02
N TRP A 439 0.23 12.52 7.53
CA TRP A 439 -0.47 12.28 8.81
C TRP A 439 -1.81 11.55 8.64
N SER A 440 -2.21 11.17 7.42
CA SER A 440 -3.44 10.39 7.27
C SER A 440 -3.25 8.98 7.82
N SER A 441 -4.21 8.53 8.62
CA SER A 441 -4.34 7.14 9.07
C SER A 441 -5.26 6.32 8.16
N THR A 442 -6.01 6.98 7.28
CA THR A 442 -7.05 6.37 6.44
C THR A 442 -6.81 6.66 4.97
N GLN A 443 -7.29 5.74 4.14
CA GLN A 443 -7.44 5.92 2.70
C GLN A 443 -8.85 5.47 2.34
N VAL A 444 -9.51 6.26 1.49
CA VAL A 444 -10.90 6.02 1.11
C VAL A 444 -11.04 6.14 -0.39
N VAL A 445 -11.73 5.18 -0.98
CA VAL A 445 -12.12 5.19 -2.39
C VAL A 445 -13.61 4.97 -2.53
N GLN A 446 -14.17 5.53 -3.58
CA GLN A 446 -15.55 5.34 -3.98
C GLN A 446 -15.62 4.62 -5.33
N MET A 447 -16.74 3.94 -5.57
CA MET A 447 -17.10 3.34 -6.85
C MET A 447 -18.62 3.34 -7.02
N SER A 448 -19.09 3.09 -8.23
CA SER A 448 -20.53 2.89 -8.46
C SER A 448 -21.03 1.67 -7.69
N VAL A 449 -22.32 1.66 -7.29
CA VAL A 449 -22.93 0.50 -6.62
C VAL A 449 -22.85 -0.75 -7.50
N HIS A 450 -22.95 -0.61 -8.82
CA HIS A 450 -22.73 -1.70 -9.77
C HIS A 450 -21.33 -2.33 -9.63
N ASP A 451 -20.27 -1.52 -9.64
CA ASP A 451 -18.90 -2.00 -9.51
C ASP A 451 -18.64 -2.62 -8.12
N LEU A 452 -19.29 -2.11 -7.08
CA LEU A 452 -19.27 -2.74 -5.74
C LEU A 452 -19.90 -4.14 -5.76
N HIS A 453 -21.02 -4.32 -6.46
CA HIS A 453 -21.64 -5.65 -6.61
C HIS A 453 -20.81 -6.60 -7.49
N LEU A 454 -20.11 -6.09 -8.51
CA LEU A 454 -19.12 -6.87 -9.27
C LEU A 454 -17.96 -7.32 -8.36
N LEU A 455 -17.48 -6.43 -7.48
CA LEU A 455 -16.45 -6.72 -6.50
C LEU A 455 -16.90 -7.84 -5.55
N ALA A 456 -18.11 -7.71 -5.00
CA ALA A 456 -18.72 -8.69 -4.10
C ALA A 456 -18.90 -10.06 -4.76
N ARG A 457 -19.45 -10.09 -5.98
CA ARG A 457 -19.74 -11.31 -6.72
C ARG A 457 -18.49 -12.06 -7.14
N ASN A 458 -17.44 -11.35 -7.58
CA ASN A 458 -16.30 -11.99 -8.23
C ASN A 458 -15.08 -12.12 -7.31
N PHE A 459 -14.92 -11.24 -6.33
CA PHE A 459 -13.68 -11.09 -5.58
C PHE A 459 -13.83 -11.03 -4.05
N ASN A 460 -15.04 -11.18 -3.48
CA ASN A 460 -15.17 -11.21 -2.03
C ASN A 460 -14.33 -12.34 -1.40
N GLN A 461 -13.66 -12.04 -0.28
CA GLN A 461 -12.74 -12.93 0.44
C GLN A 461 -11.53 -13.37 -0.41
N THR A 462 -11.06 -12.54 -1.34
CA THR A 462 -9.89 -12.84 -2.18
C THR A 462 -8.62 -12.33 -1.54
N MET A 463 -7.55 -13.15 -1.53
CA MET A 463 -6.21 -12.62 -1.28
C MET A 463 -5.58 -12.20 -2.61
N VAL A 464 -5.29 -10.91 -2.75
CA VAL A 464 -4.64 -10.27 -3.88
C VAL A 464 -3.14 -10.19 -3.62
N ILE A 465 -2.33 -10.83 -4.46
CA ILE A 465 -0.88 -10.86 -4.40
C ILE A 465 -0.34 -9.83 -5.39
N GLN A 466 0.47 -8.91 -4.90
CA GLN A 466 1.12 -7.88 -5.72
C GLN A 466 2.08 -8.51 -6.73
N SER A 467 2.23 -7.87 -7.89
CA SER A 467 3.26 -8.26 -8.85
C SER A 467 4.65 -8.13 -8.23
N PRO A 468 5.52 -9.16 -8.36
CA PRO A 468 6.93 -9.08 -8.00
C PRO A 468 7.72 -7.94 -8.65
N LEU A 469 7.19 -7.34 -9.73
CA LEU A 469 7.78 -6.16 -10.37
C LEU A 469 7.59 -4.88 -9.54
N GLU A 470 6.60 -4.85 -8.65
CA GLU A 470 6.31 -3.70 -7.79
C GLU A 470 6.69 -3.90 -6.32
N GLY A 471 6.55 -5.12 -5.80
CA GLY A 471 6.82 -5.42 -4.41
C GLY A 471 6.37 -6.81 -3.99
N ASN A 472 6.28 -7.03 -2.69
CA ASN A 472 5.86 -8.29 -2.07
C ASN A 472 4.56 -8.11 -1.29
N GLY A 473 3.70 -7.16 -1.67
CA GLY A 473 2.42 -6.91 -1.00
C GLY A 473 1.44 -8.08 -1.12
N ARG A 474 0.71 -8.35 -0.03
CA ARG A 474 -0.41 -9.29 0.00
C ARG A 474 -1.58 -8.61 0.69
N PHE A 475 -2.71 -8.59 0.02
CA PHE A 475 -3.86 -7.81 0.42
C PHE A 475 -5.11 -8.69 0.49
N PHE A 476 -5.93 -8.53 1.51
CA PHE A 476 -7.19 -9.25 1.64
C PHE A 476 -8.35 -8.33 1.27
N LEU A 477 -9.13 -8.71 0.27
CA LEU A 477 -10.33 -8.00 -0.14
C LEU A 477 -11.55 -8.61 0.55
N ASP A 478 -12.24 -7.79 1.33
CA ASP A 478 -13.37 -8.21 2.15
C ASP A 478 -14.57 -7.29 1.94
N VAL A 479 -15.72 -7.84 1.56
CA VAL A 479 -16.97 -7.12 1.30
C VAL A 479 -18.00 -7.54 2.33
N GLN A 480 -18.55 -6.57 3.06
CA GLN A 480 -19.58 -6.83 4.06
C GLN A 480 -20.91 -7.25 3.40
N PRO A 481 -21.83 -7.94 4.10
CA PRO A 481 -23.02 -8.47 3.46
C PRO A 481 -24.13 -7.42 3.20
N PHE A 482 -24.03 -6.21 3.77
CA PHE A 482 -25.12 -5.23 3.78
C PHE A 482 -25.14 -4.28 2.57
N ILE A 483 -24.48 -4.62 1.47
CA ILE A 483 -24.25 -3.70 0.34
C ILE A 483 -25.48 -3.43 -0.54
N SER A 484 -26.60 -4.14 -0.35
CA SER A 484 -27.77 -4.06 -1.22
C SER A 484 -28.58 -2.77 -1.09
N SER A 485 -28.35 -1.96 -0.05
CA SER A 485 -28.98 -0.66 0.13
C SER A 485 -27.93 0.45 0.21
N ARG A 486 -28.26 1.63 -0.29
CA ARG A 486 -27.47 2.86 -0.13
C ARG A 486 -27.99 3.77 0.98
N ASP A 487 -29.15 3.43 1.56
CA ASP A 487 -29.71 4.20 2.66
C ASP A 487 -28.82 4.10 3.89
N HIS A 488 -28.63 5.24 4.56
CA HIS A 488 -27.95 5.28 5.83
C HIS A 488 -28.89 4.77 6.92
N VAL A 489 -28.53 3.65 7.55
CA VAL A 489 -29.34 2.97 8.57
C VAL A 489 -28.71 3.09 9.97
N ASP A 490 -27.39 2.92 10.07
CA ASP A 490 -26.61 3.01 11.29
C ASP A 490 -25.20 3.54 11.01
N ASP A 491 -24.47 3.91 12.07
CA ASP A 491 -23.07 4.34 11.98
C ASP A 491 -22.05 3.20 12.10
N HIS A 492 -22.49 1.95 12.19
CA HIS A 492 -21.61 0.81 12.43
C HIS A 492 -21.11 0.16 11.13
N ASN A 493 -21.91 0.23 10.06
CA ASN A 493 -21.67 -0.50 8.80
C ASN A 493 -21.66 0.43 7.58
N ASN A 494 -21.14 1.66 7.73
CA ASN A 494 -21.04 2.64 6.65
C ASN A 494 -20.05 2.24 5.53
N VAL A 495 -19.05 1.41 5.84
CA VAL A 495 -18.01 0.97 4.89
C VAL A 495 -18.42 -0.33 4.20
N ASP A 496 -18.53 -0.34 2.87
CA ASP A 496 -19.00 -1.52 2.12
C ASP A 496 -17.95 -2.62 1.94
N ALA A 497 -16.69 -2.24 1.76
CA ALA A 497 -15.61 -3.20 1.62
C ALA A 497 -14.28 -2.64 2.13
N ARG A 498 -13.33 -3.52 2.39
CA ARG A 498 -11.96 -3.17 2.75
C ARG A 498 -10.96 -3.91 1.89
N PHE A 499 -9.91 -3.20 1.51
CA PHE A 499 -8.69 -3.78 0.96
C PHE A 499 -7.61 -3.68 2.03
N ILE A 500 -7.24 -4.82 2.61
CA ILE A 500 -6.51 -4.89 3.89
C ILE A 500 -5.09 -5.42 3.65
N ASP A 501 -4.07 -4.72 4.10
CA ASP A 501 -2.70 -5.23 4.17
C ASP A 501 -2.61 -6.35 5.22
N VAL A 502 -2.30 -7.58 4.80
CA VAL A 502 -2.36 -8.74 5.71
C VAL A 502 -1.24 -8.72 6.76
N ASP A 503 -0.14 -8.03 6.48
CA ASP A 503 1.03 -7.94 7.37
C ASP A 503 0.79 -7.01 8.55
N SER A 504 0.07 -5.92 8.35
CA SER A 504 -0.20 -4.93 9.39
C SER A 504 -1.63 -4.93 9.90
N GLY A 505 -2.60 -5.12 9.00
CA GLY A 505 -4.01 -4.82 9.22
C GLY A 505 -4.44 -3.41 8.79
N LEU A 506 -3.55 -2.54 8.31
CA LEU A 506 -3.95 -1.27 7.69
C LEU A 506 -4.81 -1.54 6.45
N TYR A 507 -5.79 -0.68 6.18
CA TYR A 507 -6.76 -0.91 5.10
C TYR A 507 -7.16 0.36 4.34
N ILE A 508 -7.73 0.16 3.15
CA ILE A 508 -8.50 1.16 2.40
C ILE A 508 -9.97 0.86 2.62
N ASP A 509 -10.75 1.87 3.01
CA ASP A 509 -12.20 1.79 3.03
C ASP A 509 -12.74 2.02 1.61
N ILE A 510 -13.63 1.14 1.18
CA ILE A 510 -14.28 1.18 -0.14
C ILE A 510 -15.76 1.46 0.08
N LEU A 511 -16.24 2.52 -0.56
CA LEU A 511 -17.63 3.00 -0.45
C LEU A 511 -18.35 2.89 -1.80
N GLY A 512 -19.51 2.23 -1.81
CA GLY A 512 -20.40 2.23 -2.97
C GLY A 512 -21.26 3.49 -2.99
N VAL A 513 -21.35 4.13 -4.15
CA VAL A 513 -22.20 5.30 -4.39
C VAL A 513 -23.36 4.90 -5.30
N GLY A 514 -24.58 5.29 -4.94
CA GLY A 514 -25.78 5.02 -5.74
C GLY A 514 -26.98 5.85 -5.32
N PHE A 515 -28.12 5.64 -6.00
CA PHE A 515 -29.38 6.27 -5.62
C PHE A 515 -29.87 5.75 -4.26
N SER A 516 -30.51 6.63 -3.49
CA SER A 516 -30.94 6.37 -2.12
C SER A 516 -32.08 7.31 -1.71
N THR A 517 -32.64 7.09 -0.54
CA THR A 517 -33.58 8.00 0.14
C THR A 517 -32.89 9.01 1.06
N ASN A 518 -31.55 9.03 1.10
CA ASN A 518 -30.80 9.94 1.96
C ASN A 518 -31.10 11.40 1.63
N ARG A 519 -31.21 12.22 2.68
CA ARG A 519 -31.45 13.67 2.55
C ARG A 519 -30.14 14.40 2.27
N VAL A 520 -30.22 15.44 1.43
CA VAL A 520 -29.04 16.26 1.12
C VAL A 520 -28.44 16.88 2.38
N ASN A 521 -27.13 16.74 2.54
CA ASN A 521 -26.44 17.13 3.77
C ASN A 521 -25.46 18.30 3.60
N SER A 522 -24.82 18.44 2.43
CA SER A 522 -23.92 19.55 2.14
C SER A 522 -24.68 20.88 2.03
N ARG A 523 -24.00 21.99 2.34
CA ARG A 523 -24.64 23.33 2.31
C ARG A 523 -25.16 23.68 0.91
N ARG A 524 -24.38 23.40 -0.12
CA ARG A 524 -24.73 23.67 -1.51
C ARG A 524 -25.97 22.86 -1.93
N LEU A 525 -25.93 21.55 -1.75
CA LEU A 525 -27.06 20.68 -2.13
C LEU A 525 -28.32 20.96 -1.30
N LYS A 526 -28.18 21.36 -0.02
CA LYS A 526 -29.31 21.84 0.79
C LYS A 526 -29.95 23.10 0.22
N ASN A 527 -29.15 24.05 -0.27
CA ASN A 527 -29.68 25.26 -0.88
C ASN A 527 -30.35 24.97 -2.23
N ASP A 528 -29.73 24.10 -3.03
CA ASP A 528 -30.19 23.81 -4.39
C ASP A 528 -31.44 22.91 -4.40
N PHE A 529 -31.51 21.91 -3.51
CA PHE A 529 -32.54 20.86 -3.55
C PHE A 529 -33.30 20.66 -2.23
N GLY A 530 -32.80 21.16 -1.10
CA GLY A 530 -33.31 20.80 0.23
C GLY A 530 -34.79 21.12 0.44
N GLY A 531 -35.27 22.27 -0.04
CA GLY A 531 -36.70 22.62 0.03
C GLY A 531 -37.59 21.68 -0.79
N GLN A 532 -37.21 21.42 -2.04
CA GLN A 532 -37.95 20.54 -2.95
C GLN A 532 -37.97 19.09 -2.46
N GLN A 533 -36.85 18.62 -1.88
CA GLN A 533 -36.74 17.27 -1.32
C GLN A 533 -37.63 17.07 -0.07
N ILE A 534 -37.94 18.14 0.67
CA ILE A 534 -38.88 18.08 1.81
C ILE A 534 -40.32 17.93 1.31
N GLU A 535 -40.66 18.56 0.20
CA GLU A 535 -42.00 18.55 -0.39
C GLU A 535 -42.27 17.31 -1.28
N ALA A 536 -41.23 16.56 -1.64
CA ALA A 536 -41.34 15.38 -2.48
C ALA A 536 -42.14 14.25 -1.81
N GLU A 537 -43.16 13.74 -2.51
CA GLU A 537 -43.94 12.57 -2.06
C GLU A 537 -43.09 11.29 -2.03
N ASP A 538 -42.19 11.14 -3.01
CA ASP A 538 -41.23 10.04 -3.11
C ASP A 538 -39.80 10.60 -3.25
N ILE A 539 -39.04 10.54 -2.15
CA ILE A 539 -37.67 11.03 -2.09
C ILE A 539 -36.74 10.22 -2.99
N ALA A 540 -36.95 8.90 -3.13
CA ALA A 540 -36.10 8.06 -3.98
C ALA A 540 -36.28 8.44 -5.45
N ALA A 541 -37.52 8.59 -5.89
CA ALA A 541 -37.83 9.05 -7.25
C ALA A 541 -37.29 10.47 -7.51
N PHE A 542 -37.47 11.39 -6.55
CA PHE A 542 -36.91 12.74 -6.63
C PHE A 542 -35.39 12.73 -6.74
N ASN A 543 -34.69 11.99 -5.86
CA ASN A 543 -33.23 11.91 -5.87
C ASN A 543 -32.72 11.33 -7.19
N LYS A 544 -33.37 10.29 -7.71
CA LYS A 544 -33.04 9.72 -9.02
C LYS A 544 -33.24 10.70 -10.16
N GLN A 545 -34.37 11.42 -10.16
CA GLN A 545 -34.67 12.44 -11.17
C GLN A 545 -33.65 13.60 -11.16
N MET A 546 -33.20 14.02 -9.98
CA MET A 546 -32.23 15.12 -9.82
C MET A 546 -30.77 14.67 -9.92
N GLY A 547 -30.50 13.37 -10.06
CA GLY A 547 -29.14 12.83 -10.10
C GLY A 547 -28.41 12.92 -8.76
N LEU A 548 -29.14 12.86 -7.64
CA LEU A 548 -28.59 12.86 -6.28
C LEU A 548 -28.22 11.43 -5.88
N LEU A 549 -26.93 11.23 -5.65
CA LEU A 549 -26.32 9.99 -5.22
C LEU A 549 -25.90 10.09 -3.76
N SER A 550 -25.74 8.95 -3.08
CA SER A 550 -25.06 8.92 -1.79
C SER A 550 -24.26 7.64 -1.56
N ASP A 551 -23.29 7.74 -0.66
CA ASP A 551 -22.74 6.58 0.04
C ASP A 551 -23.61 6.20 1.26
N ARG A 552 -23.32 5.05 1.86
CA ARG A 552 -24.05 4.57 3.05
C ARG A 552 -23.77 5.36 4.32
N GLY A 553 -22.74 6.20 4.33
CA GLY A 553 -22.54 7.21 5.37
C GLY A 553 -23.47 8.41 5.23
N GLY A 554 -24.33 8.44 4.21
CA GLY A 554 -25.28 9.52 3.96
C GLY A 554 -24.69 10.74 3.26
N ARG A 555 -23.43 10.68 2.80
CA ARG A 555 -22.81 11.81 2.08
C ARG A 555 -23.35 11.85 0.66
N CYS A 556 -23.97 12.99 0.32
CA CYS A 556 -24.66 13.17 -0.95
C CYS A 556 -23.75 13.84 -1.99
N LEU A 557 -23.85 13.38 -3.23
CA LEU A 557 -23.12 13.87 -4.40
C LEU A 557 -24.09 14.09 -5.56
N LEU A 558 -23.77 14.97 -6.51
CA LEU A 558 -24.45 14.97 -7.81
C LEU A 558 -23.71 14.08 -8.79
N ILE A 559 -24.46 13.36 -9.62
CA ILE A 559 -23.89 12.55 -10.71
C ILE A 559 -23.03 13.39 -11.66
N SER A 560 -23.41 14.65 -11.91
CA SER A 560 -22.66 15.60 -12.75
C SER A 560 -21.38 16.14 -12.09
N ASP A 561 -21.24 15.99 -10.76
CA ASP A 561 -19.99 16.29 -10.08
C ASP A 561 -19.02 15.10 -10.16
N VAL A 562 -19.53 13.88 -10.35
CA VAL A 562 -18.74 12.66 -10.47
C VAL A 562 -18.35 12.36 -11.92
N LEU A 563 -19.30 12.41 -12.85
CA LEU A 563 -19.13 12.02 -14.25
C LEU A 563 -18.98 13.21 -15.22
N PRO A 564 -18.21 13.05 -16.31
CA PRO A 564 -17.32 11.92 -16.57
C PRO A 564 -16.09 11.95 -15.65
N LEU A 565 -15.62 10.76 -15.24
CA LEU A 565 -14.37 10.64 -14.51
C LEU A 565 -13.21 11.09 -15.40
N ARG A 566 -12.18 11.69 -14.79
CA ARG A 566 -10.96 12.16 -15.46
C ARG A 566 -9.77 11.29 -15.06
N LEU A 567 -8.93 10.95 -16.02
CA LEU A 567 -7.71 10.21 -15.80
C LEU A 567 -6.65 11.15 -15.18
N SER A 568 -6.01 10.68 -14.12
CA SER A 568 -4.88 11.35 -13.50
C SER A 568 -3.97 10.32 -12.83
N ARG A 569 -3.14 10.73 -11.87
CA ARG A 569 -2.27 9.86 -11.09
C ARG A 569 -2.39 10.08 -9.59
N TYR A 570 -2.41 8.97 -8.87
CA TYR A 570 -2.36 8.92 -7.42
C TYR A 570 -1.24 7.96 -6.99
N HIS A 571 -0.34 8.43 -6.12
CA HIS A 571 0.88 7.70 -5.74
C HIS A 571 1.74 7.24 -6.94
N GLY A 572 1.70 8.02 -8.04
CA GLY A 572 2.44 7.74 -9.28
C GLY A 572 1.83 6.65 -10.16
N LEU A 573 0.61 6.16 -9.88
CA LEU A 573 -0.11 5.23 -10.75
C LEU A 573 -1.37 5.88 -11.35
N PRO A 574 -1.81 5.46 -12.55
CA PRO A 574 -3.08 5.91 -13.13
C PRO A 574 -4.25 5.71 -12.16
N CYS A 575 -5.10 6.72 -12.03
CA CYS A 575 -6.32 6.68 -11.22
C CYS A 575 -7.43 7.53 -11.85
N TRP A 576 -8.68 7.18 -11.56
CA TRP A 576 -9.82 8.01 -11.92
C TRP A 576 -10.09 9.06 -10.84
N ILE A 577 -10.45 10.26 -11.27
CA ILE A 577 -10.78 11.41 -10.42
C ILE A 577 -12.18 11.90 -10.80
N PRO A 578 -13.04 12.28 -9.84
CA PRO A 578 -14.33 12.88 -10.12
C PRO A 578 -14.22 14.12 -11.02
N HIS A 579 -15.25 14.31 -11.84
CA HIS A 579 -15.31 15.43 -12.78
C HIS A 579 -15.06 16.78 -12.11
N ARG A 580 -15.78 17.04 -11.02
CA ARG A 580 -15.77 18.27 -10.23
C ARG A 580 -15.20 18.04 -8.83
N ALA A 581 -13.99 17.49 -8.79
CA ALA A 581 -13.29 17.17 -7.55
C ALA A 581 -13.16 18.37 -6.59
N ILE A 582 -13.00 19.61 -7.09
CA ILE A 582 -12.91 20.80 -6.24
C ILE A 582 -14.26 21.10 -5.59
N THR A 583 -15.36 20.98 -6.35
CA THR A 583 -16.72 21.14 -5.81
C THR A 583 -17.03 20.09 -4.75
N ILE A 584 -16.70 18.83 -5.01
CA ILE A 584 -16.91 17.74 -4.04
C ILE A 584 -16.15 18.01 -2.74
N VAL A 585 -14.85 18.34 -2.83
CA VAL A 585 -14.04 18.63 -1.63
C VAL A 585 -14.56 19.88 -0.90
N LYS A 586 -15.03 20.93 -1.60
CA LYS A 586 -15.63 22.12 -0.99
C LYS A 586 -16.95 21.83 -0.25
N ASP A 587 -17.69 20.79 -0.64
CA ASP A 587 -18.89 20.34 0.04
C ASP A 587 -18.58 19.57 1.34
N GLU A 588 -17.40 18.94 1.42
CA GLU A 588 -16.98 18.12 2.56
C GLU A 588 -16.07 18.87 3.55
N SER A 589 -15.18 19.72 3.05
CA SER A 589 -14.15 20.40 3.84
C SER A 589 -13.85 21.81 3.33
N HIS A 590 -13.05 22.56 4.09
CA HIS A 590 -12.66 23.91 3.69
C HIS A 590 -11.46 23.87 2.74
N LEU A 591 -11.70 24.04 1.44
CA LEU A 591 -10.64 24.15 0.43
C LEU A 591 -10.30 25.61 0.11
N PRO A 592 -9.06 26.07 0.37
CA PRO A 592 -8.60 27.40 -0.02
C PRO A 592 -8.37 27.51 -1.53
N SER A 593 -8.37 28.75 -2.04
CA SER A 593 -8.23 29.09 -3.46
C SER A 593 -6.80 29.10 -3.99
N ASP A 594 -5.81 28.84 -3.13
CA ASP A 594 -4.39 28.86 -3.50
C ASP A 594 -3.82 27.45 -3.33
N LEU A 595 -2.95 27.00 -4.23
CA LEU A 595 -2.28 25.69 -4.10
C LEU A 595 -1.28 25.66 -2.94
N TYR A 596 -0.55 26.75 -2.74
CA TYR A 596 0.49 26.91 -1.72
C TYR A 596 0.52 28.36 -1.25
N GLY A 597 1.00 28.61 -0.04
CA GLY A 597 0.96 29.95 0.56
C GLY A 597 1.07 29.90 2.08
N PRO A 598 1.16 31.05 2.76
CA PRO A 598 1.33 31.09 4.22
C PRO A 598 0.13 30.50 4.98
N LYS A 599 -1.03 30.41 4.31
CA LYS A 599 -2.27 29.86 4.85
C LYS A 599 -2.49 28.38 4.54
N GLN A 600 -1.60 27.75 3.75
CA GLN A 600 -1.72 26.35 3.33
C GLN A 600 -1.20 25.40 4.40
N ILE A 601 -1.82 25.49 5.58
CA ILE A 601 -1.49 24.70 6.75
C ILE A 601 -2.61 23.68 6.98
N ARG A 602 -2.22 22.42 7.14
CA ARG A 602 -3.11 21.28 7.43
C ARG A 602 -2.49 20.43 8.51
N GLN A 603 -3.23 20.12 9.58
CA GLN A 603 -2.74 19.30 10.70
C GLN A 603 -1.31 19.67 11.16
N LYS A 604 -1.02 20.98 11.32
CA LYS A 604 0.31 21.54 11.69
C LYS A 604 1.44 21.29 10.68
N HIS A 605 1.13 20.92 9.45
CA HIS A 605 2.08 20.80 8.35
C HIS A 605 1.85 21.91 7.33
N LEU A 606 2.93 22.34 6.68
CA LEU A 606 2.92 23.30 5.59
C LEU A 606 3.36 22.58 4.31
N LEU A 607 2.62 22.76 3.22
CA LEU A 607 3.04 22.29 1.92
C LEU A 607 4.22 23.14 1.42
N LEU A 608 5.34 22.49 1.13
CA LEU A 608 6.51 23.12 0.53
C LEU A 608 6.63 22.69 -0.94
N PRO A 609 6.28 23.56 -1.91
CA PRO A 609 6.36 23.21 -3.33
C PRO A 609 7.77 22.80 -3.76
N SER A 610 8.79 23.45 -3.21
CA SER A 610 10.20 23.12 -3.44
C SER A 610 10.62 21.69 -3.06
N LEU A 611 9.83 21.04 -2.20
CA LEU A 611 10.01 19.66 -1.78
C LEU A 611 8.86 18.75 -2.22
N GLY A 612 7.81 19.30 -2.85
CA GLY A 612 6.61 18.54 -3.23
C GLY A 612 5.98 17.80 -2.06
N ALA A 613 6.19 18.29 -0.84
CA ALA A 613 5.93 17.54 0.38
C ALA A 613 5.35 18.42 1.48
N TRP A 614 4.56 17.80 2.34
CA TRP A 614 4.08 18.41 3.57
C TRP A 614 5.12 18.25 4.68
N VAL A 615 5.55 19.37 5.25
CA VAL A 615 6.57 19.38 6.32
C VAL A 615 6.00 19.96 7.59
N GLU A 616 6.30 19.31 8.72
CA GLU A 616 5.81 19.73 10.02
C GLU A 616 6.32 21.14 10.39
N MET A 617 5.42 21.99 10.86
CA MET A 617 5.72 23.38 11.19
C MET A 617 6.73 23.52 12.33
N SER A 618 6.76 22.57 13.28
CA SER A 618 7.75 22.55 14.38
C SER A 618 9.17 22.38 13.83
N LYS A 619 9.36 21.43 12.91
CA LYS A 619 10.63 21.17 12.20
C LYS A 619 11.06 22.39 11.39
N LEU A 620 10.15 22.97 10.60
CA LEU A 620 10.47 24.17 9.83
C LEU A 620 10.83 25.37 10.72
N ARG A 621 10.15 25.54 11.87
CA ARG A 621 10.51 26.58 12.84
C ARG A 621 11.90 26.39 13.41
N ALA A 622 12.30 25.15 13.68
CA ALA A 622 13.65 24.83 14.15
C ALA A 622 14.72 25.15 13.08
N LEU A 623 14.43 24.87 11.81
CA LEU A 623 15.37 25.05 10.70
C LEU A 623 15.48 26.50 10.20
N LEU A 624 14.36 27.19 10.06
CA LEU A 624 14.28 28.53 9.44
C LEU A 624 14.12 29.66 10.45
N GLY A 625 13.70 29.34 11.67
CA GLY A 625 13.27 30.32 12.67
C GLY A 625 11.82 30.82 12.48
N PRO A 626 11.24 31.45 13.51
CA PRO A 626 9.81 31.76 13.58
C PRO A 626 9.35 32.82 12.57
N ARG A 627 10.25 33.69 12.10
CA ARG A 627 9.90 34.74 11.12
C ARG A 627 9.90 34.21 9.68
N LYS A 628 10.87 33.36 9.34
CA LYS A 628 11.03 32.85 7.97
C LYS A 628 10.08 31.70 7.64
N VAL A 629 9.66 30.90 8.63
CA VAL A 629 8.74 29.78 8.40
C VAL A 629 7.43 30.20 7.71
N LEU A 630 6.93 31.41 7.99
CA LEU A 630 5.71 31.93 7.35
C LEU A 630 5.89 32.18 5.84
N LYS A 631 7.13 32.33 5.38
CA LYS A 631 7.50 32.52 3.97
C LYS A 631 8.11 31.25 3.35
N ALA A 632 8.08 30.12 4.05
CA ALA A 632 8.74 28.90 3.60
C ALA A 632 8.20 28.37 2.25
N HIS A 633 6.93 28.64 1.95
CA HIS A 633 6.30 28.31 0.67
C HIS A 633 6.96 29.00 -0.55
N ALA A 634 7.69 30.10 -0.35
CA ALA A 634 8.36 30.88 -1.39
C ALA A 634 9.89 30.91 -1.21
N MET A 635 10.45 29.85 -0.61
CA MET A 635 11.88 29.72 -0.36
C MET A 635 12.71 29.82 -1.63
N THR A 636 13.87 30.45 -1.50
CA THR A 636 14.90 30.45 -2.55
C THR A 636 15.65 29.11 -2.59
N LEU A 637 16.33 28.82 -3.69
CA LEU A 637 17.21 27.67 -3.83
C LEU A 637 18.30 27.66 -2.75
N LYS A 638 18.83 28.84 -2.40
CA LYS A 638 19.81 29.01 -1.31
C LYS A 638 19.22 28.64 0.06
N GLU A 639 17.98 29.04 0.32
CA GLU A 639 17.29 28.69 1.57
C GLU A 639 16.95 27.20 1.61
N LEU A 640 16.51 26.62 0.49
CA LEU A 640 16.29 25.18 0.36
C LEU A 640 17.56 24.40 0.67
N HIS A 641 18.69 24.79 0.08
CA HIS A 641 19.99 24.18 0.38
C HIS A 641 20.32 24.26 1.87
N SER A 642 20.11 25.41 2.50
CA SER A 642 20.34 25.57 3.94
C SER A 642 19.43 24.69 4.82
N VAL A 643 18.19 24.45 4.38
CA VAL A 643 17.23 23.58 5.06
C VAL A 643 17.59 22.11 4.94
N LEU A 644 18.18 21.69 3.82
CA LEU A 644 18.56 20.30 3.58
C LEU A 644 19.90 19.92 4.21
N LEU A 645 20.83 20.86 4.37
CA LEU A 645 22.16 20.60 4.93
C LEU A 645 22.13 19.89 6.32
N PRO A 646 21.28 20.28 7.29
CA PRO A 646 21.17 19.56 8.57
C PRO A 646 20.85 18.07 8.42
N PHE A 647 20.02 17.69 7.45
CA PHE A 647 19.66 16.29 7.18
C PHE A 647 20.81 15.47 6.59
N SER A 648 21.86 16.13 6.11
CA SER A 648 23.06 15.46 5.60
C SER A 648 24.08 15.10 6.67
N ASN A 649 24.08 15.76 7.84
CA ASN A 649 25.17 15.70 8.83
C ASN A 649 24.94 14.78 10.05
N GLU A 650 23.75 14.18 10.13
CA GLU A 650 23.10 13.39 11.21
C GLU A 650 23.66 13.35 12.65
N GLN A 651 22.77 13.78 13.56
CA GLN A 651 22.54 13.19 14.89
C GLN A 651 21.05 12.78 15.13
N SER A 652 20.14 12.91 14.15
CA SER A 652 18.68 12.83 14.39
C SER A 652 17.94 11.61 13.83
N GLY A 653 18.54 10.76 12.97
CA GLY A 653 17.83 9.64 12.34
C GLY A 653 16.76 10.07 11.33
N GLU A 654 16.95 11.24 10.70
CA GLU A 654 15.99 11.90 9.80
C GLU A 654 16.35 11.78 8.30
N HIS A 655 17.37 11.01 7.93
CA HIS A 655 17.76 10.79 6.52
C HIS A 655 16.60 10.32 5.63
N GLU A 656 15.64 9.55 6.16
CA GLU A 656 14.46 9.11 5.41
C GLU A 656 13.57 10.30 4.96
N GLU A 657 13.56 11.43 5.67
CA GLU A 657 12.83 12.64 5.23
C GLU A 657 13.45 13.20 3.95
N LEU A 658 14.78 13.39 3.93
CA LEU A 658 15.51 13.89 2.76
C LEU A 658 15.28 12.96 1.56
N LEU A 659 15.41 11.65 1.76
CA LEU A 659 15.27 10.67 0.69
C LEU A 659 13.84 10.61 0.16
N TYR A 660 12.83 10.71 1.03
CA TYR A 660 11.44 10.81 0.61
C TYR A 660 11.18 12.09 -0.19
N TRP A 661 11.65 13.26 0.27
CA TRP A 661 11.46 14.53 -0.44
C TRP A 661 12.11 14.52 -1.83
N VAL A 662 13.29 13.90 -1.97
CA VAL A 662 13.94 13.74 -3.27
C VAL A 662 13.10 12.86 -4.21
N ARG A 663 12.49 11.79 -3.70
CA ARG A 663 11.76 10.83 -4.52
C ARG A 663 10.35 11.28 -4.89
N ILE A 664 9.67 12.00 -4.01
CA ILE A 664 8.29 12.45 -4.27
C ILE A 664 8.21 13.50 -5.39
N GLN A 665 9.32 14.15 -5.73
CA GLN A 665 9.39 15.17 -6.78
C GLN A 665 8.79 14.74 -8.11
N GLN A 666 9.04 13.52 -8.57
CA GLN A 666 8.50 13.08 -9.85
C GLN A 666 6.96 13.05 -9.84
N GLN A 667 6.38 12.57 -8.75
CA GLN A 667 4.92 12.52 -8.58
C GLN A 667 4.33 13.92 -8.45
N PHE A 668 5.00 14.78 -7.68
CA PHE A 668 4.57 16.16 -7.51
C PHE A 668 4.68 16.96 -8.80
N ASN A 669 5.77 16.82 -9.55
CA ASN A 669 5.97 17.51 -10.83
C ASN A 669 4.92 17.12 -11.87
N PHE A 670 4.54 15.83 -11.93
CA PHE A 670 3.41 15.40 -12.77
C PHE A 670 2.13 16.14 -12.38
N ARG A 671 1.79 16.17 -11.08
CA ARG A 671 0.59 16.88 -10.60
C ARG A 671 0.66 18.37 -10.89
N LEU A 672 1.83 18.99 -10.78
CA LEU A 672 2.02 20.39 -11.14
C LEU A 672 1.74 20.62 -12.62
N LYS A 673 2.27 19.79 -13.53
CA LYS A 673 1.99 19.89 -14.97
C LYS A 673 0.50 19.75 -15.27
N GLU A 674 -0.18 18.82 -14.62
CA GLU A 674 -1.64 18.70 -14.74
C GLU A 674 -2.36 19.98 -14.32
N LEU A 675 -2.06 20.49 -13.12
CA LEU A 675 -2.65 21.73 -12.62
C LEU A 675 -2.40 22.92 -13.54
N ALA A 676 -1.22 22.95 -14.19
CA ALA A 676 -0.87 23.96 -15.17
C ALA A 676 -1.79 23.92 -16.38
N ILE A 677 -2.02 22.73 -16.94
CA ILE A 677 -2.89 22.55 -18.10
C ILE A 677 -4.36 22.80 -17.70
N GLU A 678 -4.78 22.33 -16.52
CA GLU A 678 -6.14 22.53 -16.00
C GLU A 678 -6.46 24.03 -15.84
N SER A 679 -5.49 24.83 -15.37
CA SER A 679 -5.65 26.27 -15.13
C SER A 679 -5.27 27.17 -16.31
N ALA A 680 -4.71 26.62 -17.39
CA ALA A 680 -4.33 27.39 -18.57
C ALA A 680 -5.55 28.00 -19.28
N ASP A 681 -5.36 29.13 -19.95
CA ASP A 681 -6.35 29.75 -20.83
C ASP A 681 -6.33 29.06 -22.21
N LEU A 682 -6.77 27.80 -22.22
CA LEU A 682 -6.88 26.95 -23.39
C LEU A 682 -8.33 26.48 -23.54
N ASP A 683 -8.76 26.22 -24.77
CA ASP A 683 -10.05 25.56 -24.99
C ASP A 683 -10.04 24.14 -24.40
N VAL A 684 -11.24 23.65 -24.06
CA VAL A 684 -11.42 22.34 -23.41
C VAL A 684 -10.83 21.20 -24.24
N SER A 685 -10.97 21.22 -25.56
CA SER A 685 -10.46 20.15 -26.42
C SER A 685 -8.93 20.12 -26.39
N ARG A 686 -8.28 21.28 -26.45
CA ARG A 686 -6.83 21.38 -26.36
C ARG A 686 -6.30 20.99 -24.98
N LYS A 687 -7.00 21.34 -23.89
CA LYS A 687 -6.67 20.87 -22.54
C LYS A 687 -6.68 19.34 -22.46
N VAL A 688 -7.76 18.71 -22.92
CA VAL A 688 -7.91 17.24 -22.92
C VAL A 688 -6.79 16.57 -23.73
N GLN A 689 -6.53 17.01 -24.96
CA GLN A 689 -5.45 16.47 -25.80
C GLN A 689 -4.07 16.58 -25.12
N THR A 690 -3.80 17.70 -24.44
CA THR A 690 -2.53 17.93 -23.77
C THR A 690 -2.40 17.04 -22.51
N LEU A 691 -3.50 16.81 -21.78
CA LEU A 691 -3.52 15.92 -20.62
C LEU A 691 -3.43 14.44 -21.01
N GLU A 692 -4.01 14.05 -22.13
CA GLU A 692 -3.81 12.72 -22.74
C GLU A 692 -2.34 12.50 -23.08
N ALA A 693 -1.75 13.45 -23.80
CA ALA A 693 -0.32 13.41 -24.14
C ALA A 693 0.55 13.33 -22.87
N LEU A 694 0.27 14.13 -21.83
CA LEU A 694 1.01 14.08 -20.57
C LEU A 694 0.93 12.69 -19.91
N ASN A 695 -0.25 12.08 -19.90
CA ASN A 695 -0.44 10.74 -19.33
C ASN A 695 0.29 9.64 -20.13
N GLU A 696 0.34 9.77 -21.46
CA GLU A 696 1.04 8.85 -22.37
C GLU A 696 2.57 9.01 -22.33
N HIS A 697 3.11 10.21 -22.17
CA HIS A 697 4.56 10.43 -22.19
C HIS A 697 5.21 10.05 -20.85
N GLU A 698 4.54 10.27 -19.72
CA GLU A 698 5.12 10.02 -18.39
C GLU A 698 4.70 8.67 -17.77
N ILE A 699 4.49 7.60 -18.55
CA ILE A 699 3.95 6.27 -18.12
C ILE A 699 4.57 5.74 -16.80
N ASN A 700 5.86 5.95 -16.56
CA ASN A 700 6.60 5.34 -15.45
C ASN A 700 6.93 6.31 -14.30
N THR A 701 5.92 6.88 -13.63
CA THR A 701 6.20 7.59 -12.37
C THR A 701 6.51 6.57 -11.28
N LEU A 702 7.77 6.52 -10.85
CA LEU A 702 8.21 5.59 -9.81
C LEU A 702 7.50 5.88 -8.48
N SER A 703 7.32 4.83 -7.68
CA SER A 703 6.89 4.99 -6.29
C SER A 703 7.90 5.88 -5.55
N ALA A 704 7.44 6.77 -4.67
CA ALA A 704 8.33 7.54 -3.80
C ALA A 704 8.88 6.70 -2.63
N LEU A 705 8.25 5.56 -2.35
CA LEU A 705 8.55 4.67 -1.23
C LEU A 705 8.86 3.26 -1.73
N GLN A 706 9.70 2.54 -1.00
CA GLN A 706 10.04 1.14 -1.32
C GLN A 706 8.99 0.16 -0.79
N ASP A 707 9.09 -1.08 -1.27
CA ASP A 707 8.38 -2.23 -0.71
C ASP A 707 8.59 -2.33 0.82
N PRO A 708 7.52 -2.44 1.64
CA PRO A 708 7.65 -2.46 3.09
C PRO A 708 8.51 -3.60 3.62
N PHE A 709 8.31 -4.82 3.09
CA PHE A 709 9.01 -6.02 3.52
C PHE A 709 10.51 -5.91 3.24
N MET A 710 10.89 -5.60 2.00
CA MET A 710 12.30 -5.46 1.63
C MET A 710 12.98 -4.29 2.33
N ALA A 711 12.29 -3.16 2.53
CA ALA A 711 12.84 -2.02 3.25
C ALA A 711 13.18 -2.37 4.71
N GLU A 712 12.30 -3.11 5.38
CA GLU A 712 12.53 -3.54 6.76
C GLU A 712 13.64 -4.61 6.85
N LYS A 713 13.62 -5.59 5.93
CA LYS A 713 14.67 -6.62 5.85
C LYS A 713 16.05 -6.01 5.64
N ARG A 714 16.21 -5.18 4.61
CA ARG A 714 17.48 -4.50 4.30
C ARG A 714 17.90 -3.52 5.39
N GLY A 715 16.94 -2.91 6.11
CA GLY A 715 17.21 -2.10 7.29
C GLY A 715 17.88 -2.90 8.41
N ARG A 716 17.35 -4.08 8.76
CA ARG A 716 17.96 -4.95 9.77
C ARG A 716 19.34 -5.46 9.36
N GLU A 717 19.50 -5.82 8.08
CA GLU A 717 20.78 -6.25 7.52
C GLU A 717 21.82 -5.11 7.53
N TRP A 718 21.40 -3.88 7.23
CA TRP A 718 22.22 -2.67 7.38
C TRP A 718 22.76 -2.54 8.80
N ASP A 719 21.86 -2.55 9.79
CA ASP A 719 22.22 -2.31 11.18
C ASP A 719 23.20 -3.39 11.69
N ALA A 720 22.95 -4.66 11.33
CA ALA A 720 23.84 -5.76 11.65
C ALA A 720 25.22 -5.62 10.98
N MET A 721 25.27 -5.15 9.74
CA MET A 721 26.53 -4.91 9.03
C MET A 721 27.30 -3.74 9.64
N VAL A 722 26.64 -2.61 9.89
CA VAL A 722 27.24 -1.42 10.51
C VAL A 722 27.91 -1.77 11.83
N LEU A 723 27.22 -2.54 12.69
CA LEU A 723 27.77 -3.01 13.95
C LEU A 723 29.06 -3.82 13.76
N LYS A 724 29.09 -4.73 12.79
CA LYS A 724 30.29 -5.54 12.50
C LYS A 724 31.44 -4.72 11.93
N VAL A 725 31.14 -3.78 11.03
CA VAL A 725 32.15 -2.92 10.38
C VAL A 725 32.78 -1.98 11.40
N ASP A 726 31.97 -1.26 12.18
CA ASP A 726 32.48 -0.31 13.18
C ASP A 726 33.32 -1.02 14.26
N GLN A 727 32.92 -2.24 14.66
CA GLN A 727 33.73 -3.10 15.53
C GLN A 727 35.07 -3.49 14.89
N SER A 728 35.06 -3.87 13.61
CA SER A 728 36.26 -4.33 12.90
C SER A 728 37.26 -3.22 12.62
N VAL A 729 36.77 -1.99 12.37
CA VAL A 729 37.61 -0.80 12.11
C VAL A 729 38.05 -0.13 13.42
N GLY A 730 37.49 -0.52 14.57
CA GLY A 730 37.83 0.05 15.88
C GLY A 730 37.34 1.49 16.05
N SER A 731 36.36 1.93 15.26
CA SER A 731 35.82 3.29 15.28
C SER A 731 34.29 3.25 15.26
N LYS A 732 33.66 3.77 16.32
CA LYS A 732 32.19 3.78 16.52
C LYS A 732 31.44 4.81 15.65
N GLY A 733 31.86 4.99 14.40
CA GLY A 733 31.22 5.96 13.51
C GLY A 733 31.78 5.96 12.09
N PHE A 734 32.47 4.90 11.68
CA PHE A 734 32.99 4.80 10.33
C PHE A 734 31.83 4.75 9.32
N ALA A 735 30.83 3.89 9.56
CA ALA A 735 29.64 3.83 8.72
C ALA A 735 28.85 5.15 8.73
N ASN A 736 28.71 5.80 9.89
CA ASN A 736 28.02 7.08 10.01
C ASN A 736 28.68 8.19 9.19
N ASN A 737 30.01 8.23 9.13
CA ASN A 737 30.73 9.19 8.30
C ASN A 737 30.44 8.96 6.80
N ILE A 738 30.37 7.70 6.37
CA ILE A 738 30.05 7.35 4.98
C ILE A 738 28.61 7.73 4.63
N MET A 739 27.66 7.45 5.54
CA MET A 739 26.27 7.88 5.37
C MET A 739 26.18 9.40 5.22
N ARG A 740 26.83 10.16 6.10
CA ARG A 740 26.86 11.62 6.03
C ARG A 740 27.37 12.14 4.70
N GLU A 741 28.50 11.63 4.22
CA GLU A 741 29.06 12.02 2.93
C GLU A 741 28.14 11.66 1.76
N THR A 742 27.48 10.51 1.86
CA THR A 742 26.53 10.04 0.85
C THR A 742 25.28 10.92 0.81
N LEU A 743 24.70 11.23 1.96
CA LEU A 743 23.55 12.13 2.08
C LEU A 743 23.90 13.54 1.62
N PHE A 744 25.10 14.04 1.95
CA PHE A 744 25.58 15.32 1.45
C PHE A 744 25.65 15.32 -0.08
N GLN A 745 26.18 14.26 -0.71
CA GLN A 745 26.20 14.12 -2.18
C GLN A 745 24.80 14.09 -2.78
N VAL A 746 23.86 13.38 -2.14
CA VAL A 746 22.44 13.37 -2.54
C VAL A 746 21.86 14.79 -2.48
N THR A 747 22.09 15.53 -1.39
CA THR A 747 21.64 16.91 -1.25
C THR A 747 22.22 17.83 -2.33
N GLN A 748 23.53 17.75 -2.59
CA GLN A 748 24.19 18.57 -3.62
C GLN A 748 23.64 18.26 -5.02
N SER A 749 23.44 16.98 -5.33
CA SER A 749 22.86 16.57 -6.60
C SER A 749 21.42 17.04 -6.74
N PHE A 750 20.63 16.95 -5.67
CA PHE A 750 19.26 17.41 -5.68
C PHE A 750 19.17 18.93 -5.95
N ILE A 751 19.96 19.73 -5.23
CA ILE A 751 20.01 21.19 -5.45
C ILE A 751 20.49 21.54 -6.86
N SER A 752 21.52 20.84 -7.36
CA SER A 752 22.02 21.05 -8.72
C SER A 752 20.96 20.72 -9.77
N HIS A 753 20.16 19.68 -9.55
CA HIS A 753 19.04 19.32 -10.42
C HIS A 753 17.95 20.39 -10.40
N MET A 754 17.53 20.85 -9.21
CA MET A 754 16.53 21.91 -9.09
C MET A 754 17.01 23.21 -9.77
N LYS A 755 18.29 23.54 -9.66
CA LYS A 755 18.91 24.67 -10.37
C LYS A 755 18.83 24.51 -11.88
N ALA A 756 19.30 23.37 -12.41
CA ALA A 756 19.28 23.11 -13.85
C ALA A 756 17.85 23.08 -14.42
N HIS A 757 16.89 22.57 -13.65
CA HIS A 757 15.47 22.60 -14.02
C HIS A 757 14.95 24.04 -14.11
N SER A 758 15.27 24.88 -13.11
CA SER A 758 14.94 26.31 -13.10
C SER A 758 15.53 27.06 -14.30
N GLU A 759 16.81 26.84 -14.61
CA GLU A 759 17.52 27.49 -15.74
C GLU A 759 16.91 27.13 -17.11
N ARG A 760 16.58 25.84 -17.33
CA ARG A 760 15.95 25.39 -18.59
C ARG A 760 14.64 26.10 -18.87
N GLN A 761 13.89 26.34 -17.81
CA GLN A 761 12.56 26.91 -17.88
C GLN A 761 12.56 28.45 -17.97
N LEU A 762 13.61 29.10 -17.44
CA LEU A 762 13.89 30.51 -17.73
C LEU A 762 14.34 30.71 -19.18
N GLY A 763 15.00 29.71 -19.78
CA GLY A 763 15.52 29.74 -21.14
C GLY A 763 14.53 29.31 -22.24
N SER A 764 13.34 28.81 -21.90
CA SER A 764 12.34 28.39 -22.89
C SER A 764 11.67 29.61 -23.54
N ARG A 765 11.67 29.64 -24.88
CA ARG A 765 11.05 30.68 -25.72
C ARG A 765 9.52 30.59 -25.65
N GLU A 766 8.85 31.67 -26.06
CA GLU A 766 7.40 31.64 -26.29
C GLU A 766 7.04 30.47 -27.23
N PRO A 767 6.02 29.67 -26.88
CA PRO A 767 5.68 28.47 -27.62
C PRO A 767 5.26 28.81 -29.05
N GLU A 768 5.70 28.02 -30.03
CA GLU A 768 5.00 27.98 -31.32
C GLU A 768 3.65 27.27 -31.07
N GLU A 769 2.53 27.90 -31.45
CA GLU A 769 1.14 27.48 -31.12
C GLU A 769 0.77 26.01 -31.44
N ASN A 770 1.64 25.24 -32.12
CA ASN A 770 1.34 23.93 -32.66
C ASN A 770 2.08 22.74 -32.02
N ASP A 771 3.08 22.92 -31.15
CA ASP A 771 3.80 21.79 -30.54
C ASP A 771 3.32 21.50 -29.10
N ILE A 772 2.73 20.32 -28.90
CA ILE A 772 2.23 19.86 -27.58
C ILE A 772 3.39 19.69 -26.59
N SER A 773 4.58 19.32 -27.08
CA SER A 773 5.77 19.18 -26.22
C SER A 773 6.23 20.52 -25.65
N ASP A 774 6.16 21.59 -26.44
CA ASP A 774 6.44 22.94 -25.98
C ASP A 774 5.42 23.40 -24.93
N VAL A 775 4.13 23.05 -25.04
CA VAL A 775 3.11 23.40 -24.02
C VAL A 775 3.36 22.70 -22.68
N ILE A 776 3.77 21.43 -22.70
CA ILE A 776 4.13 20.64 -21.51
C ILE A 776 5.42 21.18 -20.86
N ASP A 777 6.38 21.62 -21.66
CA ASP A 777 7.67 22.14 -21.17
C ASP A 777 7.64 23.62 -20.80
N THR A 778 6.74 24.43 -21.36
CA THR A 778 6.61 25.87 -21.08
C THR A 778 5.59 26.22 -19.99
N THR A 779 4.89 25.23 -19.43
CA THR A 779 3.99 25.51 -18.31
C THR A 779 4.83 25.89 -17.09
N ARG A 780 5.05 27.21 -16.93
CA ARG A 780 5.94 27.88 -15.97
C ARG A 780 5.48 27.78 -14.51
N LEU A 781 5.00 26.60 -14.12
CA LEU A 781 4.57 26.35 -12.77
C LEU A 781 5.78 26.10 -11.89
N TYR A 782 6.21 27.22 -11.32
CA TYR A 782 6.98 27.31 -10.08
C TYR A 782 8.47 27.05 -10.23
N PHE A 783 9.18 28.13 -10.56
CA PHE A 783 10.63 28.16 -10.37
C PHE A 783 10.96 28.52 -8.94
N LEU A 784 11.77 27.66 -8.34
CA LEU A 784 12.56 28.01 -7.16
C LEU A 784 13.42 29.21 -7.53
N ARG A 785 13.17 30.34 -6.87
CA ARG A 785 13.96 31.55 -7.05
C ARG A 785 15.42 31.32 -6.69
N GLU A 786 16.36 31.85 -7.45
CA GLU A 786 17.77 31.81 -7.05
C GLU A 786 18.02 32.70 -5.83
N ASP A 787 17.41 33.90 -5.84
CA ASP A 787 17.56 34.88 -4.77
C ASP A 787 16.24 35.58 -4.38
N ASN A 788 16.31 36.42 -3.36
CA ASN A 788 15.14 37.15 -2.86
C ASN A 788 14.75 38.35 -3.72
N ASN A 789 15.58 38.75 -4.67
CA ASN A 789 15.36 39.89 -5.56
C ASN A 789 14.55 39.48 -6.80
N GLU A 790 14.54 38.19 -7.14
CA GLU A 790 13.63 37.64 -8.13
C GLU A 790 12.17 37.78 -7.68
N ASN A 791 11.31 38.20 -8.62
CA ASN A 791 9.87 38.22 -8.39
C ASN A 791 9.39 36.79 -8.11
N PRO A 792 8.53 36.60 -7.09
CA PRO A 792 7.90 35.30 -6.90
C PRO A 792 7.11 34.94 -8.16
N PRO A 793 7.10 33.66 -8.57
CA PRO A 793 6.23 33.23 -9.65
C PRO A 793 4.78 33.57 -9.29
N ASP A 794 4.01 34.04 -10.27
CA ASP A 794 2.58 34.28 -10.09
C ASP A 794 1.94 32.97 -9.63
N ILE A 795 1.18 33.03 -8.53
CA ILE A 795 0.42 31.89 -8.05
C ILE A 795 -0.77 31.77 -9.00
N PRO A 796 -0.87 30.72 -9.82
CA PRO A 796 -2.08 30.46 -10.59
C PRO A 796 -3.24 30.30 -9.63
N ALA A 797 -4.43 30.71 -10.06
CA ALA A 797 -5.67 30.54 -9.31
C ALA A 797 -6.12 29.07 -9.32
N VAL A 798 -5.31 28.21 -8.70
CA VAL A 798 -5.52 26.78 -8.59
C VAL A 798 -6.60 26.51 -7.53
N PHE A 799 -7.60 25.70 -7.85
CA PHE A 799 -8.79 25.43 -7.00
C PHE A 799 -9.84 26.54 -6.93
N SER A 800 -9.75 27.54 -7.83
CA SER A 800 -10.81 28.55 -7.97
C SER A 800 -12.09 27.94 -8.58
N SER A 801 -11.94 27.23 -9.70
CA SER A 801 -13.01 26.60 -10.47
C SER A 801 -12.64 25.16 -10.86
N ASP A 802 -13.63 24.33 -11.19
CA ASP A 802 -13.41 22.97 -11.70
C ASP A 802 -12.90 23.02 -13.15
N PHE A 803 -12.34 21.90 -13.63
CA PHE A 803 -11.72 21.78 -14.95
C PHE A 803 -12.62 22.23 -16.14
N LEU A 804 -13.94 22.07 -16.03
CA LEU A 804 -14.91 22.42 -17.08
C LEU A 804 -15.93 23.51 -16.67
N SER A 805 -15.71 24.23 -15.55
CA SER A 805 -16.67 25.23 -15.05
C SER A 805 -16.37 26.65 -15.51
#